data_AF-A0A395N3L9-F1
#
_entry.id   AF-A0A395N3L9-F1
#
_cell.length_a   1.000
_cell.length_b   1.000
_cell.length_c   1.000
_cell.angle_alpha   90.00
_cell.angle_beta   90.00
_cell.angle_gamma   90.00
#
_symmetry.space_group_name_H-M   'P 1'
#
loop_
_entity.id
_entity.type
_entity.pdbx_description
1 polymer ?
#
loop_
_entity_poly.entity_id
_entity_poly.type
_entity_poly.pdbx_seq_one_letter_code
_entity_poly.pdbx_strand_id
1 'polypeptide(L)'
;MSAMRVFAPCMRPTQLAARNQEEGRAFQFFNKMAGPVLSGSTDSYFWTHLVMQFSHFEPTVRHAVLSISSLYEEFARGSRITRQICGSTFAIRHYNAAIQHVKSLGDEQLILLLCVLFVCIEYLQGDIHAALQHCRHGIMILNDSSCPGWARQHLVPIFRRLSLTSFFFGGMQSMRLPKVIGLNAAMPEEFTSIAEAQSFIDSLMSRAMECILDKHEDQRPALVALLDEWELKAKNLENIVPTSSAADKYALYGMRIKQRVTSIYIHEPRKATEMWYDQHLDDFRRIVDLARKAAIAWDIAQQEHVPDSSFTFEMGLLPLTFFVVIKCRSLKIRAEALSLAPKLGPAKEGLFDVGTLYRVGRRQIELEHDILLDDSKMSFEDHEDADQPLPPEEKRFFAVPVKHELEVTSDPDGRVYYKRQVHFLKRDRDGRVVAREEYITDDKPKGCNVHIPPMRIQTSLVSNASFQSEWYPTASADYCNLTFAYSRDGIADDIVHVSYWLPAPSKFQNRYVSTGGGGLAINSGSQYASSGLIVGAVSGITDGGFGSFDTQWDQVFLLANGTINWQSVYMFGYQAHHELALLGKELARNVYKVSKSSKVYSYYQGCSEGGREGWSQVQRFADQFDGAAIGAPALRYGQQQVNHLFGNVVEQTLDYFPPSCELDKILNLTIAACDGLDGKHDGVVSRSDLCKLHFDLNTTIGESYSCAASSSQGGPGALRARQYAQSATPAQKGSVTEEGVAVIQQFLNGLHDSKGRRVYLNYQPGSAFSDAATSYDEETETWGLSISGLGGEWVARYLQLQNASTLSSLDNVTYDTLKEWMIYGQNKYGDSLQTTHPDLSHFQCAGGKVIHVHGESDDSIPAGSSVHYYDSVRSTMFADKSYNESVAALDDFYRLYLVPGGAHCGSNSNQPNGGWPQTTLQTVIQWVEKGVAPETLDGHGGIETICRWPLRPLWSRNGTSLDCVYDQESIDSWTYDFDAYKLPLY
;
A
#
# COMPACT_ATOMS: atom_id res chain seq x y z
N MET A 1 26.52 35.47 -30.24
CA MET A 1 25.93 34.35 -31.01
C MET A 1 26.62 33.07 -30.55
N SER A 2 26.00 32.34 -29.62
CA SER A 2 26.22 30.93 -29.23
C SER A 2 25.68 30.73 -27.81
N ALA A 3 24.37 30.51 -27.69
CA ALA A 3 23.65 29.88 -26.56
C ALA A 3 22.11 30.01 -26.73
N MET A 4 21.61 30.02 -27.97
CA MET A 4 20.19 29.87 -28.29
C MET A 4 20.11 28.81 -29.37
N ARG A 5 20.14 27.54 -28.97
CA ARG A 5 19.74 26.43 -29.83
C ARG A 5 18.90 25.46 -29.01
N VAL A 6 17.63 25.41 -29.41
CA VAL A 6 16.62 24.36 -29.20
C VAL A 6 15.86 24.39 -27.87
N PHE A 7 14.93 25.35 -27.75
CA PHE A 7 13.58 24.98 -27.29
C PHE A 7 12.87 24.36 -28.51
N ALA A 8 12.74 23.04 -28.55
CA ALA A 8 11.86 22.35 -29.49
C ALA A 8 10.43 22.35 -28.92
N PRO A 9 9.43 22.91 -29.61
CA PRO A 9 8.04 22.77 -29.23
C PRO A 9 7.49 21.45 -29.80
N CYS A 10 7.95 20.31 -29.28
CA CYS A 10 7.34 18.98 -29.47
C CYS A 10 8.17 17.89 -28.78
N MET A 11 7.93 17.68 -27.48
CA MET A 11 8.03 16.33 -26.90
C MET A 11 6.98 16.24 -25.80
N ARG A 12 5.92 15.47 -26.05
CA ARG A 12 5.21 14.79 -24.95
C ARG A 12 6.23 13.83 -24.34
N PRO A 13 6.58 13.93 -23.04
CA PRO A 13 7.53 13.00 -22.46
C PRO A 13 6.81 11.68 -22.20
N THR A 14 6.85 10.76 -23.17
CA THR A 14 6.21 9.44 -23.06
C THR A 14 7.05 8.37 -22.38
N GLN A 15 8.28 8.62 -21.94
CA GLN A 15 9.03 7.65 -21.12
C GLN A 15 10.25 8.29 -20.45
N LEU A 16 10.28 8.30 -19.12
CA LEU A 16 11.51 8.48 -18.36
C LEU A 16 12.36 7.23 -18.50
N ALA A 17 13.65 7.36 -18.79
CA ALA A 17 14.62 6.29 -18.54
C ALA A 17 14.84 6.21 -17.02
N ALA A 18 13.97 5.49 -16.32
CA ALA A 18 14.20 5.11 -14.94
C ALA A 18 15.46 4.23 -14.87
N ARG A 19 16.37 4.50 -13.93
CA ARG A 19 17.58 3.67 -13.79
C ARG A 19 17.28 2.32 -13.16
N ASN A 20 16.20 2.25 -12.40
CA ASN A 20 15.68 1.05 -11.74
C ASN A 20 14.16 1.21 -11.50
N GLN A 21 13.53 0.15 -11.00
CA GLN A 21 12.09 0.11 -10.76
C GLN A 21 11.63 1.15 -9.71
N GLU A 22 12.42 1.36 -8.65
CA GLU A 22 12.10 2.33 -7.58
C GLU A 22 12.04 3.77 -8.11
N GLU A 23 13.03 4.19 -8.90
CA GLU A 23 13.02 5.50 -9.56
C GLU A 23 11.84 5.62 -10.53
N GLY A 24 11.54 4.57 -11.29
CA GLY A 24 10.45 4.56 -12.27
C GLY A 24 9.09 4.78 -11.60
N ARG A 25 8.85 4.05 -10.51
CA ARG A 25 7.68 4.22 -9.65
C ARG A 25 7.60 5.63 -9.09
N ALA A 26 8.68 6.12 -8.48
CA ALA A 26 8.70 7.45 -7.85
C ALA A 26 8.41 8.54 -8.89
N PHE A 27 8.99 8.49 -10.08
CA PHE A 27 8.66 9.47 -11.11
C PHE A 27 7.23 9.36 -11.63
N GLN A 28 6.73 8.13 -11.82
CA GLN A 28 5.36 7.92 -12.23
C GLN A 28 4.38 8.48 -11.19
N PHE A 29 4.63 8.21 -9.90
CA PHE A 29 3.85 8.75 -8.80
C PHE A 29 3.91 10.28 -8.75
N PHE A 30 5.09 10.87 -8.95
CA PHE A 30 5.21 12.33 -9.00
C PHE A 30 4.40 12.92 -10.15
N ASN A 31 4.51 12.36 -11.35
CA ASN A 31 3.84 12.87 -12.53
C ASN A 31 2.30 12.71 -12.46
N LYS A 32 1.83 11.58 -11.93
CA LYS A 32 0.39 11.25 -11.89
C LYS A 32 -0.31 11.81 -10.66
N MET A 33 0.40 11.95 -9.53
CA MET A 33 -0.19 12.27 -8.23
C MET A 33 0.47 13.50 -7.59
N ALA A 34 1.76 13.41 -7.22
CA ALA A 34 2.35 14.45 -6.36
C ALA A 34 2.39 15.82 -7.05
N GLY A 35 2.87 15.92 -8.29
CA GLY A 35 2.97 17.17 -9.05
C GLY A 35 1.62 17.91 -9.20
N PRO A 36 0.56 17.26 -9.72
CA PRO A 36 -0.78 17.87 -9.81
C PRO A 36 -1.35 18.34 -8.48
N VAL A 37 -1.15 17.59 -7.39
CA VAL A 37 -1.70 17.96 -6.07
C VAL A 37 -0.85 19.02 -5.35
N LEU A 38 0.47 18.98 -5.52
CA LEU A 38 1.40 19.98 -4.98
C LEU A 38 1.08 21.39 -5.47
N SER A 39 0.60 21.52 -6.73
CA SER A 39 0.15 22.81 -7.25
C SER A 39 -1.09 23.37 -6.53
N GLY A 40 -2.01 22.52 -6.07
CA GLY A 40 -3.32 23.00 -5.65
C GLY A 40 -3.98 23.82 -6.77
N SER A 41 -4.53 25.00 -6.43
CA SER A 41 -5.13 25.92 -7.41
C SER A 41 -4.13 26.85 -8.11
N THR A 42 -2.83 26.75 -7.81
CA THR A 42 -1.80 27.69 -8.29
C THR A 42 -0.60 26.97 -8.90
N ASP A 43 0.09 27.60 -9.86
CA ASP A 43 1.38 27.12 -10.41
C ASP A 43 1.40 25.67 -10.94
N SER A 44 0.27 25.15 -11.44
CA SER A 44 0.19 23.81 -12.04
C SER A 44 1.29 23.56 -13.06
N TYR A 45 1.58 24.53 -13.93
CA TYR A 45 2.65 24.44 -14.92
C TYR A 45 4.05 24.27 -14.29
N PHE A 46 4.31 24.90 -13.14
CA PHE A 46 5.60 24.78 -12.46
C PHE A 46 5.84 23.34 -12.02
N TRP A 47 4.90 22.73 -11.29
CA TRP A 47 5.05 21.37 -10.76
C TRP A 47 4.95 20.28 -11.82
N THR A 48 4.01 20.41 -12.75
CA THR A 48 3.71 19.34 -13.74
C THR A 48 4.60 19.39 -14.98
N HIS A 49 5.13 20.57 -15.34
CA HIS A 49 5.95 20.73 -16.55
C HIS A 49 7.37 21.16 -16.21
N LEU A 50 7.56 22.30 -15.54
CA LEU A 50 8.89 22.89 -15.36
C LEU A 50 9.79 22.01 -14.47
N VAL A 51 9.33 21.63 -13.28
CA VAL A 51 10.06 20.75 -12.35
C VAL A 51 10.35 19.40 -13.02
N MET A 52 9.38 18.83 -13.73
CA MET A 52 9.56 17.59 -14.47
C MET A 52 10.63 17.73 -15.56
N GLN A 53 10.57 18.77 -16.39
CA GLN A 53 11.57 19.05 -17.42
C GLN A 53 12.97 19.16 -16.84
N PHE A 54 13.18 19.98 -15.80
CA PHE A 54 14.48 20.09 -15.14
C PHE A 54 14.96 18.76 -14.54
N SER A 55 14.05 17.92 -14.02
CA SER A 55 14.42 16.59 -13.51
C SER A 55 14.94 15.63 -14.58
N HIS A 56 14.71 15.90 -15.87
CA HIS A 56 15.24 15.09 -16.97
C HIS A 56 16.72 15.34 -17.26
N PHE A 57 17.21 16.56 -17.06
CA PHE A 57 18.57 16.93 -17.47
C PHE A 57 19.46 17.45 -16.31
N GLU A 58 18.88 17.85 -15.18
CA GLU A 58 19.64 18.28 -13.99
C GLU A 58 19.63 17.20 -12.89
N PRO A 59 20.78 16.54 -12.60
CA PRO A 59 20.87 15.47 -11.61
C PRO A 59 20.39 15.88 -10.21
N THR A 60 20.67 17.11 -9.80
CA THR A 60 20.28 17.64 -8.50
C THR A 60 18.76 17.78 -8.37
N VAL A 61 18.10 18.25 -9.45
CA VAL A 61 16.63 18.37 -9.49
C VAL A 61 15.98 16.99 -9.55
N ARG A 62 16.55 16.04 -10.31
CA ARG A 62 16.15 14.63 -10.30
C ARG A 62 16.11 14.06 -8.89
N HIS A 63 17.18 14.21 -8.13
CA HIS A 63 17.25 13.71 -6.77
C HIS A 63 16.25 14.39 -5.83
N ALA A 64 16.05 15.71 -5.95
CA ALA A 64 15.03 16.41 -5.17
C ALA A 64 13.61 15.90 -5.50
N VAL A 65 13.27 15.70 -6.78
CA VAL A 65 11.96 15.18 -7.22
C VAL A 65 11.71 13.76 -6.73
N LEU A 66 12.72 12.88 -6.79
CA LEU A 66 12.62 11.52 -6.25
C LEU A 66 12.37 11.52 -4.74
N SER A 67 13.07 12.41 -4.00
CA SER A 67 12.84 12.57 -2.57
C SER A 67 11.44 13.10 -2.27
N ILE A 68 10.98 14.15 -2.97
CA ILE A 68 9.62 14.70 -2.80
C ILE A 68 8.59 13.62 -3.08
N SER A 69 8.74 12.87 -4.17
CA SER A 69 7.81 11.82 -4.56
C SER A 69 7.67 10.74 -3.49
N SER A 70 8.80 10.24 -2.97
CA SER A 70 8.77 9.20 -1.95
C SER A 70 8.22 9.70 -0.61
N LEU A 71 8.61 10.89 -0.16
CA LEU A 71 8.06 11.50 1.07
C LEU A 71 6.56 11.78 0.93
N TYR A 72 6.12 12.22 -0.25
CA TYR A 72 4.71 12.44 -0.52
C TYR A 72 3.95 11.11 -0.50
N GLU A 73 4.47 10.06 -1.14
CA GLU A 73 3.83 8.74 -1.19
C GLU A 73 3.65 8.16 0.23
N GLU A 74 4.66 8.31 1.09
CA GLU A 74 4.57 7.95 2.51
C GLU A 74 3.52 8.78 3.26
N PHE A 75 3.50 10.10 3.05
CA PHE A 75 2.50 10.99 3.64
C PHE A 75 1.08 10.62 3.19
N ALA A 76 0.89 10.33 1.90
CA ALA A 76 -0.39 9.92 1.32
C ALA A 76 -0.91 8.58 1.87
N ARG A 77 -0.02 7.70 2.36
CA ARG A 77 -0.37 6.48 3.08
C ARG A 77 -0.68 6.71 4.57
N GLY A 78 -0.65 7.94 5.04
CA GLY A 78 -0.86 8.29 6.44
C GLY A 78 0.35 8.00 7.34
N SER A 79 1.56 7.94 6.77
CA SER A 79 2.81 7.82 7.54
C SER A 79 3.15 9.15 8.21
N ARG A 80 3.68 9.10 9.44
CA ARG A 80 4.10 10.28 10.19
C ARG A 80 5.55 10.60 9.86
N ILE A 81 5.76 11.47 8.89
CA ILE A 81 7.10 11.92 8.53
C ILE A 81 7.43 13.16 9.34
N THR A 82 8.50 13.09 10.15
CA THR A 82 9.06 14.25 10.82
C THR A 82 10.58 14.19 10.75
N ARG A 83 11.29 15.26 11.09
CA ARG A 83 12.75 15.18 11.28
C ARG A 83 13.20 14.07 12.25
N GLN A 84 12.37 13.74 13.24
CA GLN A 84 12.65 12.69 14.24
C GLN A 84 12.22 11.29 13.76
N ILE A 85 11.27 11.21 12.82
CA ILE A 85 10.77 9.98 12.21
C ILE A 85 11.12 10.04 10.73
N CYS A 86 12.32 9.55 10.43
CA CYS A 86 12.89 9.51 9.10
C CYS A 86 11.90 8.91 8.08
N GLY A 87 11.70 9.61 6.96
CA GLY A 87 11.07 9.01 5.79
C GLY A 87 11.93 7.90 5.18
N SER A 88 11.46 7.28 4.10
CA SER A 88 12.15 6.14 3.49
C SER A 88 13.66 6.37 3.31
N THR A 89 14.43 5.30 3.45
CA THR A 89 15.88 5.30 3.14
C THR A 89 16.15 5.80 1.73
N PHE A 90 15.22 5.56 0.79
CA PHE A 90 15.23 6.07 -0.57
C PHE A 90 15.13 7.60 -0.62
N ALA A 91 14.15 8.20 0.07
CA ALA A 91 13.97 9.65 0.14
C ALA A 91 15.20 10.33 0.74
N ILE A 92 15.70 9.82 1.86
CA ILE A 92 16.87 10.39 2.56
C ILE A 92 18.13 10.31 1.69
N ARG A 93 18.36 9.18 1.02
CA ARG A 93 19.50 9.00 0.12
C ARG A 93 19.47 10.04 -1.00
N HIS A 94 18.32 10.23 -1.63
CA HIS A 94 18.18 11.19 -2.71
C HIS A 94 18.22 12.63 -2.22
N TYR A 95 17.67 12.94 -1.04
CA TYR A 95 17.78 14.28 -0.48
C TYR A 95 19.23 14.65 -0.18
N ASN A 96 19.98 13.75 0.46
CA ASN A 96 21.41 13.93 0.74
C ASN A 96 22.23 14.08 -0.55
N ALA A 97 21.94 13.28 -1.57
CA ALA A 97 22.59 13.41 -2.88
C ALA A 97 22.33 14.79 -3.49
N ALA A 98 21.08 15.28 -3.44
CA ALA A 98 20.75 16.63 -3.91
C ALA A 98 21.57 17.69 -3.17
N ILE A 99 21.59 17.67 -1.83
CA ILE A 99 22.37 18.63 -1.01
C ILE A 99 23.86 18.60 -1.36
N GLN A 100 24.45 17.42 -1.55
CA GLN A 100 25.86 17.29 -1.90
C GLN A 100 26.18 17.94 -3.25
N HIS A 101 25.32 17.74 -4.24
CA HIS A 101 25.50 18.34 -5.57
C HIS A 101 25.29 19.86 -5.56
N VAL A 102 24.42 20.41 -4.70
CA VAL A 102 24.22 21.87 -4.58
C VAL A 102 25.49 22.61 -4.22
N LYS A 103 26.36 22.03 -3.38
CA LYS A 103 27.62 22.68 -2.96
C LYS A 103 28.58 23.00 -4.12
N SER A 104 28.39 22.33 -5.26
CA SER A 104 29.19 22.53 -6.47
C SER A 104 28.50 23.34 -7.57
N LEU A 105 27.23 23.74 -7.36
CA LEU A 105 26.47 24.49 -8.36
C LEU A 105 26.82 25.98 -8.33
N GLY A 106 27.07 26.55 -9.52
CA GLY A 106 27.28 27.98 -9.72
C GLY A 106 26.12 28.70 -10.42
N ASP A 107 25.07 27.98 -10.82
CA ASP A 107 23.91 28.56 -11.50
C ASP A 107 22.84 29.02 -10.49
N GLU A 108 22.74 30.34 -10.31
CA GLU A 108 21.78 31.00 -9.42
C GLU A 108 20.33 30.61 -9.72
N GLN A 109 19.96 30.34 -10.98
CA GLN A 109 18.59 29.98 -11.36
C GLN A 109 18.24 28.57 -10.87
N LEU A 110 19.18 27.65 -11.03
CA LEU A 110 19.02 26.28 -10.57
C LEU A 110 18.98 26.23 -9.05
N ILE A 111 19.78 27.06 -8.38
CA ILE A 111 19.74 27.23 -6.92
C ILE A 111 18.38 27.75 -6.47
N LEU A 112 17.79 28.73 -7.15
CA LEU A 112 16.44 29.24 -6.84
C LEU A 112 15.36 28.16 -6.98
N LEU A 113 15.40 27.37 -8.06
CA LEU A 113 14.50 26.23 -8.23
C LEU A 113 14.67 25.21 -7.10
N LEU A 114 15.91 24.88 -6.75
CA LEU A 114 16.23 23.94 -5.68
C LEU A 114 15.81 24.47 -4.30
N CYS A 115 15.88 25.78 -4.05
CA CYS A 115 15.31 26.36 -2.83
C CYS A 115 13.82 26.03 -2.71
N VAL A 116 13.02 26.14 -3.78
CA VAL A 116 11.59 25.78 -3.76
C VAL A 116 11.40 24.28 -3.50
N LEU A 117 12.20 23.42 -4.16
CA LEU A 117 12.11 21.97 -3.98
C LEU A 117 12.53 21.54 -2.57
N PHE A 118 13.57 22.15 -2.00
CA PHE A 118 14.00 21.89 -0.62
C PHE A 118 12.98 22.40 0.39
N VAL A 119 12.36 23.56 0.18
CA VAL A 119 11.20 23.99 1.01
C VAL A 119 10.11 22.91 1.00
N CYS A 120 9.82 22.29 -0.15
CA CYS A 120 8.82 21.24 -0.27
C CYS A 120 9.20 19.97 0.53
N ILE A 121 10.47 19.53 0.42
CA ILE A 121 11.01 18.42 1.21
C ILE A 121 10.90 18.72 2.71
N GLU A 122 11.33 19.91 3.14
CA GLU A 122 11.31 20.32 4.54
C GLU A 122 9.89 20.50 5.08
N TYR A 123 8.94 20.94 4.25
CA TYR A 123 7.52 20.96 4.59
C TYR A 123 7.00 19.54 4.84
N LEU A 124 7.28 18.59 3.94
CA LEU A 124 6.88 17.19 4.11
C LEU A 124 7.50 16.58 5.37
N GLN A 125 8.74 16.94 5.71
CA GLN A 125 9.44 16.49 6.93
C GLN A 125 9.11 17.31 8.19
N GLY A 126 8.35 18.41 8.07
CA GLY A 126 7.99 19.26 9.19
C GLY A 126 9.14 20.07 9.81
N ASP A 127 10.28 20.27 9.12
CA ASP A 127 11.36 21.15 9.59
C ASP A 127 11.12 22.60 9.12
N ILE A 128 10.37 23.34 9.95
CA ILE A 128 10.04 24.74 9.70
C ILE A 128 11.30 25.61 9.59
N HIS A 129 12.30 25.35 10.42
CA HIS A 129 13.47 26.21 10.46
C HIS A 129 14.27 26.06 9.15
N ALA A 130 14.53 24.84 8.71
CA ALA A 130 15.20 24.57 7.43
C ALA A 130 14.40 25.14 6.25
N ALA A 131 13.09 24.93 6.22
CA ALA A 131 12.22 25.49 5.18
C ALA A 131 12.32 27.02 5.11
N LEU A 132 12.21 27.71 6.25
CA LEU A 132 12.32 29.18 6.30
C LEU A 132 13.72 29.68 5.93
N GLN A 133 14.79 28.93 6.24
CA GLN A 133 16.13 29.25 5.77
C GLN A 133 16.21 29.14 4.25
N HIS A 134 15.67 28.08 3.63
CA HIS A 134 15.64 27.96 2.17
C HIS A 134 14.82 29.09 1.52
N CYS A 135 13.69 29.47 2.11
CA CYS A 135 12.92 30.65 1.68
C CYS A 135 13.77 31.93 1.75
N ARG A 136 14.48 32.17 2.86
CA ARG A 136 15.32 33.36 3.05
C ARG A 136 16.42 33.46 2.01
N HIS A 137 17.18 32.38 1.81
CA HIS A 137 18.27 32.34 0.83
C HIS A 137 17.72 32.55 -0.59
N GLY A 138 16.61 31.90 -0.94
CA GLY A 138 15.96 32.08 -2.23
C GLY A 138 15.53 33.54 -2.48
N ILE A 139 14.91 34.20 -1.50
CA ILE A 139 14.52 35.62 -1.63
C ILE A 139 15.75 36.53 -1.75
N MET A 140 16.84 36.26 -1.02
CA MET A 140 18.08 37.04 -1.12
C MET A 140 18.69 36.96 -2.52
N ILE A 141 18.78 35.75 -3.09
CA ILE A 141 19.27 35.54 -4.46
C ILE A 141 18.34 36.21 -5.48
N LEU A 142 17.03 36.08 -5.30
CA LEU A 142 16.03 36.65 -6.19
C LEU A 142 16.07 38.20 -6.24
N ASN A 143 16.45 38.83 -5.13
CA ASN A 143 16.57 40.28 -5.01
C ASN A 143 17.88 40.83 -5.59
N ASP A 144 18.90 39.99 -5.76
CA ASP A 144 20.15 40.37 -6.43
C ASP A 144 19.96 40.28 -7.95
N SER A 145 20.27 41.36 -8.66
CA SER A 145 19.58 41.77 -9.90
C SER A 145 19.86 40.99 -11.21
N SER A 146 20.43 39.77 -11.15
CA SER A 146 20.90 38.94 -12.29
C SER A 146 19.85 37.96 -12.88
N CYS A 147 18.66 37.80 -12.27
CA CYS A 147 17.71 36.76 -12.67
C CYS A 147 17.09 36.94 -14.08
N PRO A 148 17.22 35.95 -14.99
CA PRO A 148 16.60 35.98 -16.32
C PRO A 148 15.06 35.82 -16.30
N GLY A 149 14.44 36.10 -17.45
CA GLY A 149 12.98 36.28 -17.58
C GLY A 149 12.12 35.12 -17.09
N TRP A 150 12.51 33.87 -17.32
CA TRP A 150 11.71 32.70 -16.94
C TRP A 150 11.69 32.48 -15.42
N ALA A 151 12.83 32.60 -14.74
CA ALA A 151 12.93 32.45 -13.29
C ALA A 151 12.12 33.55 -12.60
N ARG A 152 12.19 34.79 -13.13
CA ARG A 152 11.35 35.90 -12.65
C ARG A 152 9.86 35.64 -12.86
N GLN A 153 9.47 35.03 -13.98
CA GLN A 153 8.07 34.74 -14.29
C GLN A 153 7.47 33.64 -13.40
N HIS A 154 8.21 32.57 -13.13
CA HIS A 154 7.68 31.38 -12.46
C HIS A 154 8.05 31.25 -10.97
N LEU A 155 9.16 31.82 -10.52
CA LEU A 155 9.62 31.66 -9.13
C LEU A 155 9.23 32.85 -8.23
N VAL A 156 9.15 34.08 -8.76
CA VAL A 156 8.73 35.26 -7.98
C VAL A 156 7.34 35.09 -7.34
N PRO A 157 6.31 34.58 -8.05
CA PRO A 157 5.00 34.36 -7.44
C PRO A 157 5.07 33.38 -6.24
N ILE A 158 5.86 32.31 -6.38
CA ILE A 158 6.07 31.31 -5.34
C ILE A 158 6.77 31.94 -4.12
N PHE A 159 7.90 32.62 -4.31
CA PHE A 159 8.62 33.26 -3.19
C PHE A 159 7.80 34.36 -2.51
N ARG A 160 6.93 35.07 -3.24
CA ARG A 160 6.00 36.03 -2.66
C ARG A 160 5.04 35.34 -1.69
N ARG A 161 4.40 34.24 -2.08
CA ARG A 161 3.51 33.50 -1.17
C ARG A 161 4.27 32.87 0.00
N LEU A 162 5.46 32.33 -0.23
CA LEU A 162 6.32 31.81 0.83
C LEU A 162 6.74 32.89 1.85
N SER A 163 6.88 34.15 1.44
CA SER A 163 7.17 35.25 2.39
C SER A 163 6.05 35.48 3.41
N LEU A 164 4.81 35.09 3.09
CA LEU A 164 3.65 35.24 3.97
C LEU A 164 3.60 34.18 5.07
N THR A 165 4.23 33.01 4.87
CA THR A 165 4.10 31.86 5.77
C THR A 165 4.50 32.19 7.22
N SER A 166 5.55 32.99 7.41
CA SER A 166 6.04 33.37 8.75
C SER A 166 5.07 34.25 9.56
N PHE A 167 4.15 34.96 8.88
CA PHE A 167 3.19 35.86 9.54
C PHE A 167 2.16 35.10 10.38
N PHE A 168 1.74 33.92 9.90
CA PHE A 168 0.68 33.13 10.52
C PHE A 168 1.14 32.30 11.74
N PHE A 169 2.44 32.32 12.08
CA PHE A 169 3.03 31.62 13.23
C PHE A 169 3.15 32.47 14.51
N GLY A 170 2.24 33.43 14.71
CA GLY A 170 1.88 34.01 16.01
C GLY A 170 3.00 34.22 17.04
N GLY A 171 3.95 35.14 16.78
CA GLY A 171 4.84 35.69 17.83
C GLY A 171 6.36 35.51 17.64
N MET A 172 6.82 34.86 16.57
CA MET A 172 8.25 34.64 16.35
C MET A 172 8.89 35.74 15.48
N GLN A 173 9.18 36.90 16.09
CA GLN A 173 9.93 37.99 15.44
C GLN A 173 11.29 37.55 14.84
N SER A 174 11.89 36.48 15.38
CA SER A 174 13.17 35.91 14.91
C SER A 174 13.11 35.24 13.53
N MET A 175 11.92 34.92 13.02
CA MET A 175 11.72 34.15 11.79
C MET A 175 11.27 34.99 10.58
N ARG A 176 11.43 36.31 10.65
CA ARG A 176 11.07 37.22 9.56
C ARG A 176 11.84 36.91 8.27
N LEU A 177 11.12 36.85 7.15
CA LEU A 177 11.69 36.69 5.81
C LEU A 177 11.98 38.06 5.16
N PRO A 178 12.99 38.17 4.27
CA PRO A 178 13.27 39.41 3.54
C PRO A 178 12.11 39.78 2.61
N LYS A 179 12.01 41.07 2.28
CA LYS A 179 11.04 41.59 1.30
C LYS A 179 11.38 41.12 -0.11
N VAL A 180 10.38 40.71 -0.89
CA VAL A 180 10.54 40.42 -2.33
C VAL A 180 10.41 41.73 -3.13
N ILE A 181 11.45 42.13 -3.88
CA ILE A 181 11.49 43.41 -4.63
C ILE A 181 10.81 43.27 -6.00
N GLY A 182 10.09 44.33 -6.46
CA GLY A 182 9.73 44.51 -7.89
C GLY A 182 8.27 44.26 -8.29
N LEU A 183 7.28 44.57 -7.45
CA LEU A 183 5.89 44.10 -7.63
C LEU A 183 4.80 45.18 -7.74
N ASN A 184 5.18 46.42 -8.04
CA ASN A 184 4.24 47.54 -8.09
C ASN A 184 3.57 47.68 -9.47
N ALA A 185 2.82 46.66 -9.88
CA ALA A 185 1.93 46.77 -11.04
C ALA A 185 0.65 47.52 -10.65
N ALA A 186 0.15 48.39 -11.55
CA ALA A 186 -1.17 49.00 -11.39
C ALA A 186 -2.26 47.93 -11.56
N MET A 187 -3.34 48.02 -10.78
CA MET A 187 -4.47 47.10 -10.90
C MET A 187 -5.16 47.31 -12.26
N PRO A 188 -5.43 46.23 -13.03
CA PRO A 188 -6.11 46.35 -14.32
C PRO A 188 -7.54 46.85 -14.12
N GLU A 189 -8.16 47.43 -15.16
CA GLU A 189 -9.54 47.92 -15.09
C GLU A 189 -10.53 46.81 -14.71
N GLU A 190 -10.31 45.59 -15.23
CA GLU A 190 -11.06 44.37 -14.89
C GLU A 190 -10.11 43.16 -14.84
N PHE A 191 -10.49 42.11 -14.10
CA PHE A 191 -9.76 40.85 -14.11
C PHE A 191 -10.25 39.95 -15.24
N THR A 192 -9.31 39.43 -16.03
CA THR A 192 -9.61 38.56 -17.18
C THR A 192 -9.42 37.07 -16.87
N SER A 193 -8.77 36.74 -15.75
CA SER A 193 -8.53 35.36 -15.32
C SER A 193 -8.37 35.22 -13.80
N ILE A 194 -8.59 34.01 -13.28
CA ILE A 194 -8.32 33.66 -11.87
C ILE A 194 -6.86 33.91 -11.49
N ALA A 195 -5.91 33.55 -12.37
CA ALA A 195 -4.48 33.71 -12.12
C ALA A 195 -4.06 35.18 -11.95
N GLU A 196 -4.66 36.09 -12.73
CA GLU A 196 -4.44 37.53 -12.61
C GLU A 196 -4.95 38.06 -11.26
N ALA A 197 -6.20 37.73 -10.91
CA ALA A 197 -6.78 38.11 -9.62
C ALA A 197 -5.97 37.57 -8.43
N GLN A 198 -5.49 36.32 -8.51
CA GLN A 198 -4.67 35.65 -7.49
C GLN A 198 -3.34 36.38 -7.27
N SER A 199 -2.63 36.71 -8.36
CA SER A 199 -1.36 37.43 -8.28
C SER A 199 -1.51 38.79 -7.59
N PHE A 200 -2.59 39.53 -7.87
CA PHE A 200 -2.85 40.82 -7.25
C PHE A 200 -3.20 40.69 -5.76
N ILE A 201 -4.06 39.74 -5.36
CA ILE A 201 -4.40 39.60 -3.93
C ILE A 201 -3.19 39.13 -3.11
N ASP A 202 -2.35 38.25 -3.66
CA ASP A 202 -1.10 37.83 -3.00
C ASP A 202 -0.14 39.01 -2.82
N SER A 203 -0.07 39.92 -3.79
CA SER A 203 0.70 41.16 -3.70
C SER A 203 0.15 42.11 -2.62
N LEU A 204 -1.17 42.32 -2.62
CA LEU A 204 -1.82 43.19 -1.63
C LEU A 204 -1.67 42.65 -0.21
N MET A 205 -1.84 41.34 -0.02
CA MET A 205 -1.63 40.69 1.26
C MET A 205 -0.19 40.83 1.74
N SER A 206 0.82 40.59 0.87
CA SER A 206 2.23 40.79 1.21
C SER A 206 2.51 42.22 1.65
N ARG A 207 2.01 43.21 0.89
CA ARG A 207 2.19 44.63 1.22
C ARG A 207 1.47 45.03 2.51
N ALA A 208 0.29 44.49 2.76
CA ALA A 208 -0.46 44.73 3.99
C ALA A 208 0.28 44.15 5.21
N MET A 209 0.76 42.92 5.12
CA MET A 209 1.53 42.30 6.22
C MET A 209 2.86 43.02 6.46
N GLU A 210 3.56 43.44 5.41
CA GLU A 210 4.74 44.30 5.53
C GLU A 210 4.41 45.63 6.23
N CYS A 211 3.35 46.31 5.80
CA CYS A 211 2.89 47.56 6.40
C CYS A 211 2.60 47.41 7.90
N ILE A 212 1.96 46.30 8.30
CA ILE A 212 1.66 45.98 9.71
C ILE A 212 2.95 45.72 10.49
N LEU A 213 3.86 44.88 9.95
CA LEU A 213 5.10 44.49 10.63
C LEU A 213 6.09 45.66 10.76
N ASP A 214 6.26 46.48 9.72
CA ASP A 214 7.16 47.64 9.68
C ASP A 214 6.53 48.93 10.21
N LYS A 215 5.25 48.88 10.59
CA LYS A 215 4.50 49.96 11.22
C LYS A 215 4.34 51.21 10.34
N HIS A 216 4.19 51.02 9.03
CA HIS A 216 4.00 52.08 8.02
C HIS A 216 2.54 52.58 7.98
N GLU A 217 2.12 53.35 8.99
CA GLU A 217 0.73 53.83 9.13
C GLU A 217 0.26 54.70 7.95
N ASP A 218 1.17 55.41 7.30
CA ASP A 218 0.92 56.26 6.13
C ASP A 218 0.42 55.47 4.92
N GLN A 219 0.73 54.18 4.82
CA GLN A 219 0.37 53.33 3.68
C GLN A 219 -0.97 52.61 3.86
N ARG A 220 -1.51 52.55 5.08
CA ARG A 220 -2.76 51.80 5.38
C ARG A 220 -3.96 52.28 4.54
N PRO A 221 -4.27 53.58 4.42
CA PRO A 221 -5.46 54.02 3.68
C PRO A 221 -5.40 53.64 2.20
N ALA A 222 -4.22 53.75 1.59
CA ALA A 222 -4.02 53.37 0.20
C ALA A 222 -4.19 51.85 -0.02
N LEU A 223 -3.71 51.03 0.91
CA LEU A 223 -3.87 49.57 0.84
C LEU A 223 -5.33 49.14 1.06
N VAL A 224 -6.05 49.78 1.97
CA VAL A 224 -7.50 49.56 2.17
C VAL A 224 -8.27 49.86 0.89
N ALA A 225 -8.02 51.03 0.26
CA ALA A 225 -8.67 51.39 -0.99
C ALA A 225 -8.41 50.36 -2.10
N LEU A 226 -7.17 49.86 -2.22
CA LEU A 226 -6.83 48.82 -3.19
C LEU A 226 -7.47 47.46 -2.87
N LEU A 227 -7.62 47.09 -1.60
CA LEU A 227 -8.31 45.86 -1.20
C LEU A 227 -9.81 45.94 -1.53
N ASP A 228 -10.43 47.10 -1.34
CA ASP A 228 -11.84 47.33 -1.69
C ASP A 228 -12.05 47.32 -3.21
N GLU A 229 -11.14 47.94 -3.96
CA GLU A 229 -11.13 47.90 -5.42
C GLU A 229 -10.98 46.47 -5.95
N TRP A 230 -10.06 45.68 -5.36
CA TRP A 230 -9.87 44.28 -5.73
C TRP A 230 -11.14 43.47 -5.51
N GLU A 231 -11.84 43.65 -4.38
CA GLU A 231 -13.07 42.90 -4.10
C GLU A 231 -14.17 43.22 -5.10
N LEU A 232 -14.34 44.51 -5.45
CA LEU A 232 -15.34 44.91 -6.43
C LEU A 232 -15.09 44.21 -7.77
N LYS A 233 -13.83 44.16 -8.21
CA LYS A 233 -13.41 43.49 -9.44
C LYS A 233 -13.53 41.96 -9.35
N ALA A 234 -13.22 41.36 -8.20
CA ALA A 234 -13.36 39.92 -7.97
C ALA A 234 -14.83 39.45 -7.99
N LYS A 235 -15.77 40.28 -7.50
CA LYS A 235 -17.21 40.00 -7.64
C LYS A 235 -17.67 39.99 -9.09
N ASN A 236 -17.13 40.88 -9.92
CA ASN A 236 -17.43 40.87 -11.35
C ASN A 236 -16.88 39.61 -12.02
N LEU A 237 -15.65 39.20 -11.65
CA LEU A 237 -15.05 37.96 -12.13
C LEU A 237 -15.88 36.72 -11.76
N GLU A 238 -16.48 36.69 -10.56
CA GLU A 238 -17.38 35.60 -10.13
C GLU A 238 -18.53 35.33 -11.11
N ASN A 239 -19.08 36.38 -11.72
CA ASN A 239 -20.17 36.27 -12.69
C ASN A 239 -19.72 35.73 -14.05
N ILE A 240 -18.41 35.80 -14.34
CA ILE A 240 -17.81 35.38 -15.62
C ILE A 240 -17.32 33.93 -15.53
N VAL A 241 -16.93 33.46 -14.33
CA VAL A 241 -16.50 32.08 -14.10
C VAL A 241 -17.66 31.12 -14.35
N PRO A 242 -17.51 30.11 -15.25
CA PRO A 242 -18.58 29.17 -15.55
C PRO A 242 -19.11 28.46 -14.31
N THR A 243 -20.43 28.29 -14.22
CA THR A 243 -21.06 27.61 -13.07
C THR A 243 -20.55 26.17 -12.88
N SER A 244 -20.10 25.53 -13.97
CA SER A 244 -19.51 24.19 -14.00
C SER A 244 -18.05 24.12 -13.53
N SER A 245 -17.32 25.24 -13.42
CA SER A 245 -15.91 25.22 -13.04
C SER A 245 -15.73 25.22 -11.52
N ALA A 246 -15.77 24.04 -10.91
CA ALA A 246 -15.65 23.88 -9.46
C ALA A 246 -14.26 24.32 -8.92
N ALA A 247 -13.18 24.03 -9.65
CA ALA A 247 -11.82 24.41 -9.26
C ALA A 247 -11.59 25.94 -9.27
N ASP A 248 -12.08 26.65 -10.30
CA ASP A 248 -11.98 28.11 -10.36
C ASP A 248 -12.80 28.78 -9.25
N LYS A 249 -13.97 28.23 -8.93
CA LYS A 249 -14.79 28.69 -7.80
C LYS A 249 -14.10 28.48 -6.46
N TYR A 250 -13.50 27.31 -6.25
CA TYR A 250 -12.71 27.02 -5.05
C TYR A 250 -11.58 28.06 -4.87
N ALA A 251 -10.82 28.32 -5.94
CA ALA A 251 -9.77 29.34 -5.94
C ALA A 251 -10.32 30.75 -5.65
N LEU A 252 -11.43 31.13 -6.29
CA LEU A 252 -12.06 32.43 -6.10
C LEU A 252 -12.56 32.66 -4.68
N TYR A 253 -13.23 31.66 -4.07
CA TYR A 253 -13.67 31.75 -2.68
C TYR A 253 -12.47 31.90 -1.73
N GLY A 254 -11.38 31.19 -1.98
CA GLY A 254 -10.14 31.36 -1.22
C GLY A 254 -9.50 32.73 -1.37
N MET A 255 -9.48 33.30 -2.57
CA MET A 255 -8.99 34.67 -2.76
C MET A 255 -9.84 35.70 -2.00
N ARG A 256 -11.17 35.54 -1.98
CA ARG A 256 -12.06 36.45 -1.26
C ARG A 256 -11.92 36.33 0.26
N ILE A 257 -11.76 35.11 0.78
CA ILE A 257 -11.42 34.88 2.19
C ILE A 257 -10.09 35.58 2.53
N LYS A 258 -9.07 35.38 1.69
CA LYS A 258 -7.75 36.03 1.83
C LYS A 258 -7.87 37.55 1.88
N GLN A 259 -8.67 38.13 1.00
CA GLN A 259 -8.94 39.57 1.00
C GLN A 259 -9.58 40.02 2.32
N ARG A 260 -10.59 39.32 2.83
CA ARG A 260 -11.29 39.74 4.07
C ARG A 260 -10.39 39.65 5.28
N VAL A 261 -9.65 38.55 5.42
CA VAL A 261 -8.66 38.38 6.48
C VAL A 261 -7.63 39.52 6.43
N THR A 262 -7.12 39.84 5.23
CA THR A 262 -6.18 40.95 5.03
C THR A 262 -6.80 42.30 5.40
N SER A 263 -8.06 42.53 5.03
CA SER A 263 -8.80 43.76 5.38
C SER A 263 -8.95 43.90 6.90
N ILE A 264 -9.33 42.83 7.61
CA ILE A 264 -9.43 42.88 9.08
C ILE A 264 -8.08 43.23 9.70
N TYR A 265 -6.99 42.59 9.27
CA TYR A 265 -5.66 42.86 9.79
C TYR A 265 -5.18 44.31 9.54
N ILE A 266 -5.40 44.87 8.35
CA ILE A 266 -4.92 46.23 8.04
C ILE A 266 -5.68 47.33 8.81
N HIS A 267 -6.93 47.05 9.21
CA HIS A 267 -7.74 47.95 10.03
C HIS A 267 -7.41 47.88 11.53
N GLU A 268 -6.66 46.87 11.99
CA GLU A 268 -6.36 46.67 13.40
C GLU A 268 -5.50 47.82 13.98
N PRO A 269 -5.99 48.56 14.99
CA PRO A 269 -5.22 49.64 15.61
C PRO A 269 -4.08 49.06 16.45
N ARG A 270 -2.96 49.79 16.54
CA ARG A 270 -1.71 49.33 17.21
C ARG A 270 -1.85 48.83 18.67
N LYS A 271 -2.91 49.20 19.38
CA LYS A 271 -3.20 48.82 20.77
C LYS A 271 -4.56 48.14 20.90
N ALA A 272 -5.01 47.44 19.86
CA ALA A 272 -6.23 46.66 19.90
C ALA A 272 -6.17 45.62 21.03
N THR A 273 -7.29 45.49 21.73
CA THR A 273 -7.59 44.33 22.57
C THR A 273 -8.16 43.22 21.70
N GLU A 274 -8.21 41.99 22.19
CA GLU A 274 -8.86 40.90 21.44
C GLU A 274 -10.38 41.13 21.28
N MET A 275 -10.99 41.94 22.15
CA MET A 275 -12.38 42.41 21.97
C MET A 275 -12.58 43.31 20.74
N TRP A 276 -11.53 43.90 20.17
CA TRP A 276 -11.65 44.76 18.99
C TRP A 276 -12.26 44.04 17.80
N TYR A 277 -11.99 42.74 17.65
CA TYR A 277 -12.51 41.92 16.56
C TYR A 277 -14.04 41.75 16.57
N ASP A 278 -14.73 42.09 17.67
CA ASP A 278 -16.21 42.02 17.76
C ASP A 278 -16.90 42.90 16.71
N GLN A 279 -16.28 44.02 16.30
CA GLN A 279 -16.86 44.87 15.26
C GLN A 279 -16.85 44.21 13.86
N HIS A 280 -16.13 43.08 13.72
CA HIS A 280 -15.98 42.33 12.48
C HIS A 280 -16.78 41.01 12.47
N LEU A 281 -17.76 40.83 13.36
CA LEU A 281 -18.60 39.63 13.39
C LEU A 281 -19.27 39.32 12.04
N ASP A 282 -19.70 40.34 11.30
CA ASP A 282 -20.28 40.15 9.97
C ASP A 282 -19.26 39.72 8.93
N ASP A 283 -18.02 40.22 9.02
CA ASP A 283 -16.93 39.76 8.16
C ASP A 283 -16.55 38.31 8.47
N PHE A 284 -16.53 37.92 9.74
CA PHE A 284 -16.31 36.51 10.13
C PHE A 284 -17.42 35.58 9.60
N ARG A 285 -18.70 35.97 9.68
CA ARG A 285 -19.80 35.20 9.08
C ARG A 285 -19.63 35.03 7.58
N ARG A 286 -19.20 36.09 6.88
CA ARG A 286 -18.92 36.04 5.43
C ARG A 286 -17.75 35.13 5.10
N ILE A 287 -16.68 35.13 5.91
CA ILE A 287 -15.56 34.21 5.74
C ILE A 287 -16.03 32.75 5.88
N VAL A 288 -16.85 32.45 6.89
CA VAL A 288 -17.39 31.10 7.11
C VAL A 288 -18.32 30.68 5.98
N ASP A 289 -19.18 31.57 5.46
CA ASP A 289 -20.02 31.29 4.30
C ASP A 289 -19.21 30.99 3.02
N LEU A 290 -18.16 31.78 2.77
CA LEU A 290 -17.23 31.53 1.67
C LEU A 290 -16.48 30.20 1.87
N ALA A 291 -16.09 29.87 3.10
CA ALA A 291 -15.42 28.61 3.41
C ALA A 291 -16.37 27.42 3.17
N ARG A 292 -17.66 27.54 3.52
CA ARG A 292 -18.67 26.53 3.21
C ARG A 292 -18.81 26.32 1.71
N LYS A 293 -18.88 27.40 0.93
CA LYS A 293 -18.91 27.34 -0.54
C LYS A 293 -17.65 26.72 -1.12
N ALA A 294 -16.48 27.03 -0.55
CA ALA A 294 -15.22 26.42 -0.92
C ALA A 294 -15.19 24.92 -0.63
N ALA A 295 -15.68 24.47 0.53
CA ALA A 295 -15.78 23.04 0.85
C ALA A 295 -16.63 22.27 -0.16
N ILE A 296 -17.78 22.84 -0.58
CA ILE A 296 -18.64 22.24 -1.62
C ILE A 296 -17.93 22.22 -2.99
N ALA A 297 -17.30 23.33 -3.36
CA ALA A 297 -16.58 23.42 -4.64
C ALA A 297 -15.38 22.46 -4.70
N TRP A 298 -14.70 22.27 -3.57
CA TRP A 298 -13.64 21.28 -3.41
C TRP A 298 -14.18 19.87 -3.64
N ASP A 299 -15.25 19.48 -2.93
CA ASP A 299 -15.85 18.15 -3.05
C ASP A 299 -16.22 17.80 -4.51
N ILE A 300 -16.81 18.76 -5.24
CA ILE A 300 -17.16 18.58 -6.66
C ILE A 300 -15.89 18.49 -7.54
N ALA A 301 -14.86 19.29 -7.26
CA ALA A 301 -13.61 19.27 -8.02
C ALA A 301 -12.80 17.97 -7.83
N GLN A 302 -13.06 17.22 -6.75
CA GLN A 302 -12.29 16.04 -6.34
C GLN A 302 -12.81 14.70 -6.86
N GLN A 303 -13.79 14.69 -7.78
CA GLN A 303 -14.44 13.46 -8.23
C GLN A 303 -13.51 12.42 -8.90
N GLU A 304 -12.26 12.76 -9.23
CA GLU A 304 -11.25 11.76 -9.57
C GLU A 304 -9.81 12.24 -9.19
N HIS A 305 -9.03 11.42 -8.48
CA HIS A 305 -7.54 11.43 -8.40
C HIS A 305 -6.78 12.12 -7.24
N VAL A 306 -7.37 12.56 -6.11
CA VAL A 306 -6.57 13.08 -4.98
C VAL A 306 -6.77 12.27 -3.69
N PRO A 307 -5.70 11.74 -3.05
CA PRO A 307 -5.82 11.04 -1.78
C PRO A 307 -6.32 11.95 -0.65
N ASP A 308 -7.08 11.37 0.30
CA ASP A 308 -7.59 12.09 1.48
C ASP A 308 -6.47 12.68 2.35
N SER A 309 -5.33 11.97 2.44
CA SER A 309 -4.07 12.47 3.02
C SER A 309 -3.22 13.17 1.96
N SER A 310 -3.73 14.25 1.37
CA SER A 310 -3.02 15.06 0.37
C SER A 310 -2.24 16.21 0.99
N PHE A 311 -1.14 16.59 0.32
CA PHE A 311 -0.28 17.72 0.68
C PHE A 311 -0.22 18.69 -0.50
N THR A 312 -0.53 19.96 -0.26
CA THR A 312 -0.29 21.03 -1.23
C THR A 312 0.84 21.90 -0.72
N PHE A 313 1.74 22.29 -1.62
CA PHE A 313 2.91 23.10 -1.26
C PHE A 313 2.53 24.49 -0.75
N GLU A 314 1.48 25.05 -1.34
CA GLU A 314 1.02 26.41 -1.12
C GLU A 314 0.18 26.54 0.16
N MET A 315 0.22 27.73 0.74
CA MET A 315 -0.63 28.10 1.86
C MET A 315 -2.05 28.37 1.35
N GLY A 316 -2.98 27.47 1.64
CA GLY A 316 -4.35 27.51 1.15
C GLY A 316 -5.33 28.18 2.11
N LEU A 317 -6.49 27.54 2.29
CA LEU A 317 -7.62 28.07 3.05
C LEU A 317 -7.49 27.83 4.55
N LEU A 318 -6.74 26.81 4.95
CA LEU A 318 -6.69 26.32 6.31
C LEU A 318 -6.23 27.38 7.32
N PRO A 319 -5.07 28.08 7.16
CA PRO A 319 -4.67 29.12 8.10
C PRO A 319 -5.60 30.34 8.09
N LEU A 320 -6.26 30.62 6.95
CA LEU A 320 -7.19 31.74 6.83
C LEU A 320 -8.53 31.48 7.53
N THR A 321 -9.02 30.24 7.50
CA THR A 321 -10.20 29.84 8.29
C THR A 321 -9.82 29.70 9.76
N PHE A 322 -8.61 29.22 10.06
CA PHE A 322 -8.12 29.14 11.44
C PHE A 322 -7.99 30.53 12.10
N PHE A 323 -7.71 31.58 11.34
CA PHE A 323 -7.79 32.96 11.83
C PHE A 323 -9.17 33.28 12.46
N VAL A 324 -10.27 32.82 11.87
CA VAL A 324 -11.62 32.98 12.45
C VAL A 324 -11.72 32.23 13.78
N VAL A 325 -11.20 30.99 13.81
CA VAL A 325 -11.15 30.16 15.02
C VAL A 325 -10.34 30.84 16.12
N ILE A 326 -9.25 31.56 15.82
CA ILE A 326 -8.49 32.25 16.88
C ILE A 326 -9.16 33.57 17.26
N LYS A 327 -9.50 34.44 16.30
CA LYS A 327 -9.79 35.87 16.55
C LYS A 327 -11.26 36.20 16.79
N CYS A 328 -12.20 35.42 16.26
CA CYS A 328 -13.60 35.62 16.56
C CYS A 328 -13.88 35.27 18.04
N ARG A 329 -14.86 35.91 18.68
CA ARG A 329 -15.31 35.61 20.06
C ARG A 329 -16.66 34.90 20.13
N SER A 330 -17.38 34.81 19.01
CA SER A 330 -18.66 34.11 18.95
C SER A 330 -18.44 32.60 18.89
N LEU A 331 -18.99 31.85 19.85
CA LEU A 331 -18.86 30.39 19.89
C LEU A 331 -19.36 29.75 18.60
N LYS A 332 -20.56 30.15 18.14
CA LYS A 332 -21.21 29.61 16.94
C LYS A 332 -20.34 29.76 15.69
N ILE A 333 -19.85 30.97 15.43
CA ILE A 333 -19.04 31.26 14.23
C ILE A 333 -17.72 30.47 14.26
N ARG A 334 -17.08 30.37 15.42
CA ARG A 334 -15.79 29.66 15.56
C ARG A 334 -15.94 28.16 15.50
N ALA A 335 -16.97 27.60 16.15
CA ALA A 335 -17.27 26.18 16.10
C ALA A 335 -17.58 25.76 14.66
N GLU A 336 -18.29 26.61 13.91
CA GLU A 336 -18.55 26.39 12.49
C GLU A 336 -17.28 26.49 11.63
N ALA A 337 -16.46 27.52 11.83
CA ALA A 337 -15.17 27.61 11.15
C ALA A 337 -14.28 26.38 11.43
N LEU A 338 -14.30 25.89 12.67
CA LEU A 338 -13.55 24.71 13.09
C LEU A 338 -14.10 23.42 12.47
N SER A 339 -15.43 23.25 12.37
CA SER A 339 -16.04 22.07 11.75
C SER A 339 -15.84 22.01 10.24
N LEU A 340 -15.60 23.16 9.59
CA LEU A 340 -15.24 23.24 8.17
C LEU A 340 -13.77 22.91 7.92
N ALA A 341 -12.85 23.08 8.87
CA ALA A 341 -11.42 22.88 8.65
C ALA A 341 -11.06 21.50 8.03
N PRO A 342 -11.66 20.37 8.45
CA PRO A 342 -11.41 19.07 7.80
C PRO A 342 -12.05 18.92 6.42
N LYS A 343 -12.96 19.81 6.01
CA LYS A 343 -13.67 19.78 4.73
C LYS A 343 -13.06 20.76 3.71
N LEU A 344 -12.06 21.54 4.14
CA LEU A 344 -11.41 22.56 3.35
C LEU A 344 -10.09 22.02 2.82
N GLY A 345 -10.07 21.63 1.54
CA GLY A 345 -8.83 21.36 0.85
C GLY A 345 -8.07 20.09 1.32
N PRO A 346 -6.75 20.05 1.07
CA PRO A 346 -5.88 18.92 1.40
C PRO A 346 -5.58 18.81 2.91
N ALA A 347 -5.13 17.63 3.35
CA ALA A 347 -4.82 17.36 4.76
C ALA A 347 -3.67 18.24 5.32
N LYS A 348 -2.79 18.72 4.44
CA LYS A 348 -1.69 19.63 4.77
C LYS A 348 -1.48 20.67 3.67
N GLU A 349 -1.38 21.93 4.07
CA GLU A 349 -1.14 23.11 3.24
C GLU A 349 0.16 23.79 3.68
N GLY A 350 1.25 23.53 2.98
CA GLY A 350 2.59 23.97 3.38
C GLY A 350 2.96 23.47 4.79
N LEU A 351 3.03 24.41 5.75
CA LEU A 351 3.34 24.11 7.15
C LEU A 351 2.10 23.85 8.03
N PHE A 352 0.91 24.01 7.49
CA PHE A 352 -0.33 23.90 8.26
C PHE A 352 -0.97 22.55 8.00
N ASP A 353 -1.11 21.72 9.04
CA ASP A 353 -1.85 20.46 8.95
C ASP A 353 -3.19 20.56 9.69
N VAL A 354 -4.22 19.95 9.10
CA VAL A 354 -5.60 19.99 9.61
C VAL A 354 -5.68 19.41 11.02
N GLY A 355 -4.94 18.33 11.30
CA GLY A 355 -5.00 17.63 12.59
C GLY A 355 -4.54 18.51 13.75
N THR A 356 -3.38 19.16 13.61
CA THR A 356 -2.83 20.08 14.60
C THR A 356 -3.76 21.28 14.79
N LEU A 357 -4.14 21.96 13.71
CA LEU A 357 -4.96 23.18 13.81
C LEU A 357 -6.34 22.89 14.38
N TYR A 358 -6.98 21.79 14.00
CA TYR A 358 -8.27 21.42 14.55
C TYR A 358 -8.21 21.20 16.07
N ARG A 359 -7.22 20.45 16.57
CA ARG A 359 -7.08 20.17 18.01
C ARG A 359 -6.70 21.40 18.81
N VAL A 360 -5.78 22.22 18.30
CA VAL A 360 -5.40 23.50 18.92
C VAL A 360 -6.61 24.44 18.97
N GLY A 361 -7.35 24.57 17.88
CA GLY A 361 -8.54 25.41 17.78
C GLY A 361 -9.67 24.96 18.71
N ARG A 362 -9.99 23.66 18.72
CA ARG A 362 -10.94 23.05 19.66
C ARG A 362 -10.56 23.42 21.08
N ARG A 363 -9.31 23.17 21.45
CA ARG A 363 -8.85 23.41 22.80
C ARG A 363 -8.91 24.88 23.18
N GLN A 364 -8.56 25.78 22.26
CA GLN A 364 -8.70 27.22 22.48
C GLN A 364 -10.16 27.61 22.78
N ILE A 365 -11.11 27.12 22.00
CA ILE A 365 -12.54 27.40 22.20
C ILE A 365 -12.99 26.90 23.58
N GLU A 366 -12.67 25.65 23.92
CA GLU A 366 -13.00 25.06 25.23
C GLU A 366 -12.48 25.91 26.40
N LEU A 367 -11.23 26.38 26.30
CA LEU A 367 -10.58 27.18 27.34
C LEU A 367 -11.14 28.60 27.48
N GLU A 368 -11.55 29.23 26.38
CA GLU A 368 -12.07 30.60 26.39
C GLU A 368 -13.54 30.65 26.79
N HIS A 369 -14.32 29.64 26.39
CA HIS A 369 -15.75 29.55 26.65
C HIS A 369 -16.10 28.74 27.91
N ASP A 370 -15.13 28.09 28.55
CA ASP A 370 -15.34 27.15 29.67
C ASP A 370 -16.34 26.02 29.33
N ILE A 371 -16.17 25.41 28.16
CA ILE A 371 -17.02 24.31 27.66
C ILE A 371 -16.18 23.09 27.31
N LEU A 372 -16.85 21.96 27.05
CA LEU A 372 -16.28 20.81 26.36
C LEU A 372 -17.03 20.62 25.04
N LEU A 373 -16.30 20.60 23.93
CA LEU A 373 -16.90 20.42 22.61
C LEU A 373 -17.14 18.93 22.34
N ASP A 374 -18.30 18.63 21.75
CA ASP A 374 -18.75 17.28 21.34
C ASP A 374 -18.81 17.24 19.80
N ASP A 375 -17.96 16.42 19.19
CA ASP A 375 -17.80 16.35 17.73
C ASP A 375 -19.09 15.90 17.01
N SER A 376 -19.99 15.19 17.72
CA SER A 376 -21.28 14.71 17.19
C SER A 376 -22.36 15.80 17.11
N LYS A 377 -22.13 16.95 17.76
CA LYS A 377 -23.12 18.06 17.89
C LYS A 377 -22.68 19.37 17.26
N MET A 378 -21.54 19.40 16.57
CA MET A 378 -21.04 20.59 15.88
C MET A 378 -21.80 20.90 14.56
N SER A 379 -23.03 20.38 14.41
CA SER A 379 -23.88 20.56 13.23
C SER A 379 -24.64 21.89 13.29
N PHE A 380 -25.00 22.41 12.11
CA PHE A 380 -25.64 23.73 11.94
C PHE A 380 -27.06 23.80 12.54
N GLU A 381 -27.71 22.65 12.78
CA GLU A 381 -29.13 22.59 13.15
C GLU A 381 -29.36 22.47 14.67
N ASP A 382 -28.33 22.11 15.44
CA ASP A 382 -28.48 21.72 16.86
C ASP A 382 -28.23 22.86 17.87
N HIS A 383 -27.89 24.07 17.40
CA HIS A 383 -27.60 25.21 18.26
C HIS A 383 -28.60 26.35 18.01
N GLU A 384 -29.69 26.36 18.80
CA GLU A 384 -30.61 27.50 18.89
C GLU A 384 -29.83 28.79 19.18
N ASP A 385 -30.25 29.89 18.53
CA ASP A 385 -29.63 31.23 18.53
C ASP A 385 -29.77 31.96 19.89
N ALA A 386 -29.47 31.29 21.00
CA ALA A 386 -29.52 31.87 22.33
C ALA A 386 -28.17 32.54 22.67
N ASP A 387 -28.24 33.82 23.03
CA ASP A 387 -27.14 34.72 23.46
C ASP A 387 -26.20 34.08 24.50
N GLN A 388 -25.22 33.31 24.06
CA GLN A 388 -24.09 32.96 24.92
C GLN A 388 -23.17 34.18 25.06
N PRO A 389 -22.79 34.57 26.28
CA PRO A 389 -21.94 35.73 26.50
C PRO A 389 -20.56 35.55 25.86
N LEU A 390 -20.10 36.56 25.13
CA LEU A 390 -18.77 36.58 24.51
C LEU A 390 -17.68 36.51 25.60
N PRO A 391 -16.64 35.65 25.48
CA PRO A 391 -15.59 35.52 26.48
C PRO A 391 -14.91 36.86 26.79
N PRO A 392 -14.69 37.26 28.05
CA PRO A 392 -14.05 38.53 28.39
C PRO A 392 -12.57 38.56 27.98
N GLU A 393 -11.98 39.76 27.87
CA GLU A 393 -10.60 39.98 27.38
C GLU A 393 -9.55 39.12 28.11
N GLU A 394 -9.64 38.96 29.43
CA GLU A 394 -8.68 38.19 30.23
C GLU A 394 -8.68 36.68 29.97
N LYS A 395 -9.71 36.17 29.27
CA LYS A 395 -9.76 34.78 28.82
C LYS A 395 -9.16 34.61 27.43
N ARG A 396 -9.04 35.68 26.64
CA ARG A 396 -8.68 35.63 25.23
C ARG A 396 -7.20 35.34 25.02
N PHE A 397 -6.92 34.39 24.14
CA PHE A 397 -5.57 34.11 23.67
C PHE A 397 -5.29 34.92 22.40
N PHE A 398 -4.23 35.74 22.45
CA PHE A 398 -3.86 36.59 21.31
C PHE A 398 -2.93 35.87 20.32
N ALA A 399 -2.24 34.82 20.76
CA ALA A 399 -1.37 33.98 19.95
C ALA A 399 -1.25 32.56 20.53
N VAL A 400 -1.01 31.58 19.66
CA VAL A 400 -0.87 30.17 20.04
C VAL A 400 0.34 29.52 19.34
N PRO A 401 1.58 29.79 19.79
CA PRO A 401 2.75 29.08 19.27
C PRO A 401 2.64 27.57 19.46
N VAL A 402 2.90 26.82 18.38
CA VAL A 402 2.95 25.36 18.39
C VAL A 402 4.40 24.93 18.19
N LYS A 403 4.91 24.06 19.07
CA LYS A 403 6.19 23.39 18.85
C LYS A 403 5.99 22.24 17.85
N HIS A 404 6.71 22.30 16.74
CA HIS A 404 6.53 21.37 15.63
C HIS A 404 7.32 20.07 15.80
N GLU A 405 8.34 20.06 16.65
CA GLU A 405 8.99 18.84 17.11
C GLU A 405 8.02 18.04 17.98
N LEU A 406 7.94 16.73 17.72
CA LEU A 406 7.13 15.84 18.53
C LEU A 406 7.88 15.49 19.80
N GLU A 407 7.15 15.51 20.91
CA GLU A 407 7.60 14.81 22.10
C GLU A 407 7.14 13.36 21.96
N VAL A 408 8.11 12.49 21.77
CA VAL A 408 7.92 11.04 21.68
C VAL A 408 8.03 10.50 23.09
N THR A 409 6.88 10.27 23.72
CA THR A 409 6.84 9.65 25.05
C THR A 409 6.47 8.20 24.90
N SER A 410 7.38 7.32 25.27
CA SER A 410 7.07 5.90 25.47
C SER A 410 6.57 5.70 26.90
N ASP A 411 5.35 5.24 27.05
CA ASP A 411 4.90 4.77 28.36
C ASP A 411 5.72 3.52 28.77
N PRO A 412 5.76 3.15 30.06
CA PRO A 412 6.43 1.93 30.53
C PRO A 412 5.91 0.63 29.90
N ASP A 413 4.85 0.71 29.11
CA ASP A 413 4.20 -0.36 28.36
C ASP A 413 4.59 -0.41 26.87
N GLY A 414 5.55 0.41 26.44
CA GLY A 414 6.06 0.46 25.06
C GLY A 414 5.14 1.16 24.06
N ARG A 415 3.98 1.70 24.49
CA ARG A 415 3.15 2.54 23.61
C ARG A 415 3.81 3.89 23.42
N VAL A 416 4.04 4.24 22.16
CA VAL A 416 4.64 5.52 21.78
C VAL A 416 3.52 6.52 21.52
N TYR A 417 3.44 7.54 22.38
CA TYR A 417 2.55 8.68 22.20
C TYR A 417 3.32 9.83 21.58
N TYR A 418 2.69 10.49 20.61
CA TYR A 418 3.21 11.71 20.01
C TYR A 418 2.44 12.88 20.60
N LYS A 419 3.14 13.80 21.23
CA LYS A 419 2.53 15.02 21.78
C LYS A 419 3.22 16.24 21.20
N ARG A 420 2.43 17.29 20.94
CA ARG A 420 2.93 18.62 20.60
C ARG A 420 2.78 19.53 21.79
N GLN A 421 3.85 20.26 22.09
CA GLN A 421 3.82 21.32 23.09
C GLN A 421 3.19 22.57 22.45
N VAL A 422 2.17 23.12 23.10
CA VAL A 422 1.42 24.29 22.63
C VAL A 422 1.39 25.34 23.73
N HIS A 423 1.72 26.58 23.37
CA HIS A 423 1.68 27.72 24.29
C HIS A 423 0.50 28.62 23.94
N PHE A 424 -0.51 28.68 24.82
CA PHE A 424 -1.60 29.63 24.67
C PHE A 424 -1.23 30.95 25.36
N LEU A 425 -0.96 32.00 24.58
CA LEU A 425 -0.51 33.29 25.09
C LEU A 425 -1.70 34.23 25.31
N LYS A 426 -1.84 34.73 26.55
CA LYS A 426 -2.86 35.73 26.93
C LYS A 426 -2.24 36.89 27.71
N ARG A 427 -3.02 37.96 27.91
CA ARG A 427 -2.63 39.07 28.78
C ARG A 427 -3.34 38.95 30.13
N ASP A 428 -2.61 39.10 31.22
CA ASP A 428 -3.21 39.21 32.56
C ASP A 428 -3.82 40.60 32.80
N ARG A 429 -4.42 40.81 33.98
CA ARG A 429 -5.06 42.09 34.34
C ARG A 429 -4.10 43.29 34.37
N ASP A 430 -2.80 43.03 34.50
CA ASP A 430 -1.74 44.04 34.50
C ASP A 430 -1.13 44.24 33.09
N GLY A 431 -1.67 43.55 32.06
CA GLY A 431 -1.23 43.62 30.67
C GLY A 431 0.02 42.81 30.36
N ARG A 432 0.52 42.01 31.31
CA ARG A 432 1.70 41.14 31.13
C ARG A 432 1.33 39.91 30.32
N VAL A 433 2.24 39.47 29.46
CA VAL A 433 2.05 38.25 28.67
C VAL A 433 2.26 37.03 29.55
N VAL A 434 1.25 36.18 29.64
CA VAL A 434 1.27 34.91 30.37
C VAL A 434 1.03 33.77 29.38
N ALA A 435 1.88 32.75 29.43
CA ALA A 435 1.75 31.54 28.64
C ALA A 435 1.07 30.45 29.46
N ARG A 436 0.04 29.82 28.91
CA ARG A 436 -0.48 28.54 29.38
C ARG A 436 0.07 27.44 28.48
N GLU A 437 0.93 26.61 29.04
CA GLU A 437 1.49 25.47 28.32
C GLU A 437 0.55 24.28 28.40
N GLU A 438 0.25 23.65 27.26
CA GLU A 438 -0.47 22.39 27.19
C GLU A 438 0.20 21.43 26.21
N TYR A 439 -0.04 20.14 26.45
CA TYR A 439 0.36 19.07 25.55
C TYR A 439 -0.86 18.55 24.82
N ILE A 440 -0.86 18.66 23.50
CA ILE A 440 -1.93 18.12 22.65
C ILE A 440 -1.43 16.82 22.04
N THR A 441 -2.22 15.76 22.19
CA THR A 441 -1.95 14.48 21.53
C THR A 441 -2.03 14.67 20.01
N ASP A 442 -0.93 14.38 19.34
CA ASP A 442 -0.82 14.43 17.90
C ASP A 442 -1.27 13.08 17.35
N ASP A 443 -2.58 12.85 17.20
CA ASP A 443 -3.10 11.69 16.48
C ASP A 443 -3.06 11.94 14.96
N LYS A 444 -2.99 10.88 14.12
CA LYS A 444 -2.71 10.98 12.68
C LYS A 444 -3.52 12.11 12.01
N PRO A 445 -2.91 12.98 11.17
CA PRO A 445 -3.67 13.89 10.31
C PRO A 445 -4.44 13.03 9.31
N LYS A 446 -5.79 13.02 9.40
CA LYS A 446 -6.70 12.25 8.52
C LYS A 446 -6.13 10.91 8.03
N GLY A 447 -5.87 10.00 8.97
CA GLY A 447 -5.48 8.63 8.64
C GLY A 447 -6.41 7.67 9.36
N CYS A 448 -7.24 6.96 8.58
CA CYS A 448 -8.04 5.79 8.95
C CYS A 448 -8.10 5.54 10.47
N ASN A 449 -9.01 6.24 11.17
CA ASN A 449 -9.51 5.61 12.37
C ASN A 449 -10.38 4.48 11.86
N VAL A 450 -10.06 3.27 12.31
CA VAL A 450 -11.03 2.19 12.29
C VAL A 450 -12.14 2.62 13.23
N HIS A 451 -13.20 3.19 12.67
CA HIS A 451 -14.41 3.39 13.42
C HIS A 451 -15.01 2.00 13.60
N ILE A 452 -15.13 1.57 14.86
CA ILE A 452 -15.99 0.45 15.20
C ILE A 452 -17.36 1.08 15.36
N PRO A 453 -18.25 1.04 14.35
CA PRO A 453 -19.61 1.52 14.51
C PRO A 453 -20.24 0.86 15.73
N PRO A 454 -21.21 1.48 16.41
CA PRO A 454 -21.92 0.89 17.53
C PRO A 454 -22.67 -0.37 17.04
N MET A 455 -21.98 -1.51 17.02
CA MET A 455 -22.44 -2.74 16.40
C MET A 455 -22.51 -3.89 17.40
N ARG A 456 -23.41 -4.82 17.08
CA ARG A 456 -23.66 -6.05 17.82
C ARG A 456 -22.47 -7.00 17.68
N ILE A 457 -21.61 -7.01 18.69
CA ILE A 457 -20.67 -8.12 18.90
C ILE A 457 -21.51 -9.39 19.04
N GLN A 458 -21.23 -10.38 18.18
CA GLN A 458 -21.84 -11.70 18.29
C GLN A 458 -20.85 -12.66 18.93
N THR A 459 -21.27 -13.34 19.98
CA THR A 459 -20.47 -14.37 20.64
C THR A 459 -21.26 -15.66 20.70
N SER A 460 -20.64 -16.77 20.32
CA SER A 460 -21.21 -18.11 20.49
C SER A 460 -20.19 -19.04 21.16
N LEU A 461 -20.65 -19.79 22.15
CA LEU A 461 -19.85 -20.85 22.76
C LEU A 461 -20.02 -22.12 21.94
N VAL A 462 -18.90 -22.71 21.55
CA VAL A 462 -18.84 -23.97 20.81
C VAL A 462 -18.11 -24.98 21.68
N SER A 463 -18.75 -26.14 21.90
CA SER A 463 -18.21 -27.20 22.76
C SER A 463 -17.99 -28.48 21.98
N ASN A 464 -16.88 -29.16 22.29
CA ASN A 464 -16.46 -30.43 21.69
C ASN A 464 -16.47 -30.43 20.16
N ALA A 465 -16.05 -29.31 19.54
CA ALA A 465 -15.91 -29.24 18.11
C ALA A 465 -14.71 -30.08 17.68
N SER A 466 -14.92 -30.98 16.72
CA SER A 466 -13.89 -31.83 16.14
C SER A 466 -13.42 -31.24 14.80
N PHE A 467 -12.11 -31.21 14.60
CA PHE A 467 -11.48 -30.65 13.42
C PHE A 467 -10.43 -31.61 12.88
N GLN A 468 -10.22 -31.58 11.57
CA GLN A 468 -9.15 -32.30 10.89
C GLN A 468 -8.77 -31.51 9.63
N SER A 469 -7.48 -31.53 9.28
CA SER A 469 -6.94 -30.91 8.07
C SER A 469 -5.67 -31.64 7.66
N GLU A 470 -5.19 -31.41 6.44
CA GLU A 470 -3.84 -31.87 6.04
C GLU A 470 -2.76 -31.19 6.90
N TRP A 471 -3.06 -30.03 7.50
CA TRP A 471 -2.08 -29.22 8.25
C TRP A 471 -2.04 -29.48 9.76
N TYR A 472 -2.92 -30.35 10.27
CA TYR A 472 -2.93 -30.75 11.67
C TYR A 472 -3.71 -32.05 11.88
N PRO A 473 -3.28 -32.91 12.82
CA PRO A 473 -3.99 -34.15 13.12
C PRO A 473 -5.38 -33.86 13.71
N THR A 474 -6.25 -34.88 13.74
CA THR A 474 -7.57 -34.77 14.35
C THR A 474 -7.47 -34.22 15.77
N ALA A 475 -8.18 -33.13 16.02
CA ALA A 475 -8.18 -32.44 17.31
C ALA A 475 -9.58 -31.99 17.69
N SER A 476 -9.81 -31.77 18.98
CA SER A 476 -11.04 -31.17 19.47
C SER A 476 -10.76 -30.03 20.44
N ALA A 477 -11.64 -29.02 20.43
CA ALA A 477 -11.52 -27.88 21.32
C ALA A 477 -12.88 -27.27 21.68
N ASP A 478 -12.97 -26.74 22.89
CA ASP A 478 -14.00 -25.79 23.31
C ASP A 478 -13.49 -24.37 23.07
N TYR A 479 -14.30 -23.54 22.44
CA TYR A 479 -13.92 -22.16 22.13
C TYR A 479 -15.12 -21.20 22.11
N CYS A 480 -14.84 -19.92 22.25
CA CYS A 480 -15.79 -18.85 22.00
C CYS A 480 -15.52 -18.29 20.60
N ASN A 481 -16.51 -18.35 19.71
CA ASN A 481 -16.45 -17.64 18.44
C ASN A 481 -16.98 -16.22 18.67
N LEU A 482 -16.16 -15.21 18.39
CA LEU A 482 -16.48 -13.81 18.51
C LEU A 482 -16.40 -13.17 17.12
N THR A 483 -17.51 -12.60 16.65
CA THR A 483 -17.61 -11.93 15.35
C THR A 483 -18.04 -10.48 15.54
N PHE A 484 -17.36 -9.57 14.82
CA PHE A 484 -17.76 -8.17 14.69
C PHE A 484 -17.32 -7.63 13.33
N ALA A 485 -17.74 -6.41 13.01
CA ALA A 485 -17.29 -5.69 11.83
C ALA A 485 -16.69 -4.35 12.21
N TYR A 486 -15.81 -3.84 11.37
CA TYR A 486 -15.26 -2.50 11.47
C TYR A 486 -15.32 -1.77 10.12
N SER A 487 -15.27 -0.44 10.18
CA SER A 487 -15.23 0.43 9.00
C SER A 487 -14.02 1.35 9.09
N ARG A 488 -13.45 1.74 7.96
CA ARG A 488 -12.41 2.76 7.90
C ARG A 488 -13.00 4.09 7.52
N ASP A 489 -12.68 5.11 8.31
CA ASP A 489 -13.13 6.48 8.05
C ASP A 489 -12.74 6.94 6.63
N GLY A 490 -13.68 7.56 5.93
CA GLY A 490 -13.48 8.11 4.59
C GLY A 490 -13.82 7.16 3.45
N ILE A 491 -14.11 5.87 3.72
CA ILE A 491 -14.51 4.91 2.69
C ILE A 491 -16.02 4.66 2.78
N ALA A 492 -16.75 5.07 1.74
CA ALA A 492 -18.20 4.83 1.65
C ALA A 492 -18.52 3.33 1.66
N ASP A 493 -19.53 2.93 2.44
CA ASP A 493 -20.00 1.56 2.56
C ASP A 493 -18.94 0.52 3.00
N ASP A 494 -17.85 0.96 3.64
CA ASP A 494 -16.78 0.07 4.11
C ASP A 494 -17.21 -0.70 5.37
N ILE A 495 -17.40 -2.00 5.21
CA ILE A 495 -17.70 -2.91 6.31
C ILE A 495 -16.84 -4.17 6.14
N VAL A 496 -15.88 -4.36 7.05
CA VAL A 496 -15.02 -5.54 7.07
C VAL A 496 -15.39 -6.40 8.27
N HIS A 497 -15.77 -7.65 8.02
CA HIS A 497 -16.08 -8.62 9.06
C HIS A 497 -14.82 -9.37 9.49
N VAL A 498 -14.74 -9.60 10.80
CA VAL A 498 -13.70 -10.41 11.43
C VAL A 498 -14.33 -11.38 12.41
N SER A 499 -13.81 -12.60 12.43
CA SER A 499 -14.18 -13.63 13.40
C SER A 499 -12.92 -14.12 14.10
N TYR A 500 -12.99 -14.19 15.43
CA TYR A 500 -11.92 -14.69 16.28
C TYR A 500 -12.41 -15.88 17.08
N TRP A 501 -11.61 -16.94 17.10
CA TRP A 501 -11.87 -18.16 17.83
C TRP A 501 -10.97 -18.17 19.07
N LEU A 502 -11.59 -18.02 20.23
CA LEU A 502 -10.93 -17.82 21.51
C LEU A 502 -10.94 -19.14 22.30
N PRO A 503 -9.78 -19.77 22.56
CA PRO A 503 -9.73 -20.99 23.36
C PRO A 503 -10.16 -20.72 24.81
N ALA A 504 -10.52 -21.76 25.56
CA ALA A 504 -10.78 -21.61 27.00
C ALA A 504 -9.58 -20.92 27.71
N PRO A 505 -9.80 -20.06 28.73
CA PRO A 505 -8.70 -19.36 29.43
C PRO A 505 -7.59 -20.28 29.97
N SER A 506 -7.92 -21.51 30.36
CA SER A 506 -6.93 -22.50 30.82
C SER A 506 -6.08 -23.11 29.70
N LYS A 507 -6.47 -22.91 28.44
CA LYS A 507 -5.79 -23.43 27.24
C LYS A 507 -5.01 -22.35 26.49
N PHE A 508 -5.31 -21.08 26.72
CA PHE A 508 -4.63 -19.96 26.06
C PHE A 508 -3.14 -19.88 26.46
N GLN A 509 -2.26 -19.79 25.48
CA GLN A 509 -0.80 -19.82 25.63
C GLN A 509 -0.14 -18.46 25.30
N ASN A 510 -0.86 -17.34 25.43
CA ASN A 510 -0.37 -16.01 25.00
C ASN A 510 0.00 -15.95 23.50
N ARG A 511 -0.79 -16.61 22.66
CA ARG A 511 -0.55 -16.69 21.21
C ARG A 511 -1.73 -16.11 20.42
N TYR A 512 -1.44 -15.55 19.26
CA TYR A 512 -2.38 -15.17 18.23
C TYR A 512 -1.98 -15.85 16.92
N VAL A 513 -2.96 -16.33 16.15
CA VAL A 513 -2.76 -16.96 14.83
C VAL A 513 -3.69 -16.28 13.81
N SER A 514 -3.13 -15.79 12.72
CA SER A 514 -3.88 -15.41 11.52
C SER A 514 -3.82 -16.54 10.50
N THR A 515 -4.95 -16.84 9.84
CA THR A 515 -5.02 -17.91 8.85
C THR A 515 -5.42 -17.39 7.49
N GLY A 516 -4.73 -17.86 6.45
CA GLY A 516 -4.96 -17.46 5.08
C GLY A 516 -6.16 -18.09 4.38
N GLY A 517 -6.32 -17.69 3.13
CA GLY A 517 -7.31 -18.17 2.19
C GLY A 517 -6.82 -19.23 1.20
N GLY A 518 -7.54 -19.34 0.09
CA GLY A 518 -7.30 -20.32 -0.98
C GLY A 518 -7.94 -19.88 -2.29
N GLY A 519 -7.20 -19.98 -3.40
CA GLY A 519 -7.56 -19.43 -4.71
C GLY A 519 -8.04 -17.99 -4.65
N LEU A 520 -9.35 -17.74 -4.71
CA LEU A 520 -9.92 -16.37 -4.67
C LEU A 520 -10.66 -16.06 -3.35
N ALA A 521 -10.67 -16.99 -2.40
CA ALA A 521 -11.17 -16.76 -1.05
C ALA A 521 -10.02 -16.22 -0.17
N ILE A 522 -10.29 -15.19 0.64
CA ILE A 522 -9.31 -14.58 1.56
C ILE A 522 -9.20 -15.31 2.91
N ASN A 523 -10.02 -16.33 3.12
CA ASN A 523 -9.99 -17.16 4.32
C ASN A 523 -10.43 -18.60 3.99
N SER A 524 -10.03 -19.56 4.84
CA SER A 524 -10.46 -20.97 4.72
C SER A 524 -11.40 -21.42 5.85
N GLY A 525 -12.07 -20.47 6.52
CA GLY A 525 -13.00 -20.76 7.61
C GLY A 525 -12.44 -21.73 8.67
N SER A 526 -13.21 -22.75 9.02
CA SER A 526 -12.87 -23.73 10.05
C SER A 526 -11.68 -24.63 9.70
N GLN A 527 -11.36 -24.80 8.41
CA GLN A 527 -10.28 -25.68 7.94
C GLN A 527 -8.90 -25.19 8.40
N TYR A 528 -8.69 -23.88 8.57
CA TYR A 528 -7.44 -23.36 9.10
C TYR A 528 -7.60 -22.63 10.42
N ALA A 529 -8.73 -21.98 10.72
CA ALA A 529 -8.94 -21.28 12.00
C ALA A 529 -8.75 -22.20 13.23
N SER A 530 -8.98 -23.50 13.07
CA SER A 530 -8.76 -24.48 14.15
C SER A 530 -7.28 -24.64 14.54
N SER A 531 -6.35 -24.31 13.64
CA SER A 531 -4.89 -24.40 13.89
C SER A 531 -4.48 -23.57 15.10
N GLY A 532 -5.07 -22.36 15.24
CA GLY A 532 -4.83 -21.51 16.40
C GLY A 532 -5.31 -22.16 17.69
N LEU A 533 -6.50 -22.76 17.71
CA LEU A 533 -7.03 -23.44 18.89
C LEU A 533 -6.12 -24.61 19.34
N ILE A 534 -5.60 -25.39 18.39
CA ILE A 534 -4.70 -26.53 18.64
C ILE A 534 -3.43 -26.09 19.36
N VAL A 535 -2.91 -24.91 19.02
CA VAL A 535 -1.70 -24.35 19.64
C VAL A 535 -2.00 -23.39 20.80
N GLY A 536 -3.25 -23.32 21.27
CA GLY A 536 -3.66 -22.46 22.38
C GLY A 536 -3.62 -20.96 22.05
N ALA A 537 -3.84 -20.60 20.79
CA ALA A 537 -3.88 -19.23 20.30
C ALA A 537 -5.32 -18.75 20.08
N VAL A 538 -5.52 -17.42 20.15
CA VAL A 538 -6.67 -16.80 19.49
C VAL A 538 -6.45 -16.90 17.98
N SER A 539 -7.38 -17.51 17.25
CA SER A 539 -7.28 -17.62 15.79
C SER A 539 -8.21 -16.62 15.11
N GLY A 540 -7.75 -15.92 14.08
CA GLY A 540 -8.55 -14.93 13.35
C GLY A 540 -8.78 -15.26 11.87
N ILE A 541 -9.97 -14.93 11.36
CA ILE A 541 -10.31 -14.88 9.93
C ILE A 541 -11.02 -13.56 9.59
N THR A 542 -10.96 -13.15 8.33
CA THR A 542 -11.63 -11.94 7.81
C THR A 542 -12.36 -12.23 6.49
N ASP A 543 -13.39 -11.45 6.18
CA ASP A 543 -14.03 -11.45 4.86
C ASP A 543 -13.39 -10.46 3.87
N GLY A 544 -12.37 -9.70 4.29
CA GLY A 544 -11.72 -8.71 3.44
C GLY A 544 -12.60 -7.52 3.03
N GLY A 545 -13.79 -7.36 3.63
CA GLY A 545 -14.80 -6.40 3.18
C GLY A 545 -15.58 -6.85 1.96
N PHE A 546 -15.61 -8.16 1.66
CA PHE A 546 -16.32 -8.72 0.51
C PHE A 546 -17.82 -8.94 0.79
N GLY A 547 -18.28 -8.63 2.01
CA GLY A 547 -19.68 -8.66 2.42
C GLY A 547 -20.10 -9.96 3.12
N SER A 548 -19.34 -11.04 2.98
CA SER A 548 -19.51 -12.31 3.72
C SER A 548 -18.21 -13.10 3.72
N PHE A 549 -18.00 -13.94 4.74
CA PHE A 549 -16.85 -14.87 4.80
C PHE A 549 -16.80 -15.87 3.64
N ASP A 550 -17.93 -16.12 2.96
CA ASP A 550 -18.04 -17.02 1.80
C ASP A 550 -17.87 -16.29 0.46
N THR A 551 -17.87 -14.95 0.45
CA THR A 551 -17.70 -14.18 -0.80
C THR A 551 -16.24 -14.25 -1.24
N GLN A 552 -16.03 -14.62 -2.50
CA GLN A 552 -14.70 -14.66 -3.12
C GLN A 552 -14.38 -13.32 -3.81
N TRP A 553 -13.10 -13.04 -3.96
CA TRP A 553 -12.60 -11.77 -4.49
C TRP A 553 -13.12 -11.47 -5.90
N ASP A 554 -13.29 -12.50 -6.73
CA ASP A 554 -13.78 -12.37 -8.11
C ASP A 554 -15.16 -11.70 -8.19
N GLN A 555 -16.02 -11.96 -7.20
CA GLN A 555 -17.39 -11.41 -7.14
C GLN A 555 -17.41 -9.91 -6.79
N VAL A 556 -16.34 -9.39 -6.22
CA VAL A 556 -16.24 -7.99 -5.75
C VAL A 556 -15.09 -7.22 -6.40
N PHE A 557 -14.41 -7.83 -7.37
CA PHE A 557 -13.28 -7.22 -8.08
C PHE A 557 -13.71 -6.13 -9.06
N LEU A 558 -14.80 -6.33 -9.81
CA LEU A 558 -15.36 -5.32 -10.70
C LEU A 558 -16.51 -4.57 -10.02
N LEU A 559 -16.50 -3.25 -10.15
CA LEU A 559 -17.65 -2.41 -9.82
C LEU A 559 -18.71 -2.52 -10.91
N ALA A 560 -19.94 -2.10 -10.61
CA ALA A 560 -21.06 -2.16 -11.55
C ALA A 560 -20.83 -1.36 -12.85
N ASN A 561 -19.94 -0.36 -12.83
CA ASN A 561 -19.54 0.42 -14.01
C ASN A 561 -18.42 -0.25 -14.84
N GLY A 562 -17.97 -1.44 -14.46
CA GLY A 562 -16.91 -2.19 -15.15
C GLY A 562 -15.47 -1.79 -14.77
N THR A 563 -15.27 -0.86 -13.82
CA THR A 563 -13.93 -0.51 -13.34
C THR A 563 -13.49 -1.40 -12.16
N ILE A 564 -12.19 -1.42 -11.88
CA ILE A 564 -11.62 -2.20 -10.78
C ILE A 564 -12.04 -1.59 -9.44
N ASN A 565 -12.53 -2.42 -8.53
CA ASN A 565 -12.64 -2.11 -7.12
C ASN A 565 -11.26 -2.24 -6.46
N TRP A 566 -10.45 -1.19 -6.54
CA TRP A 566 -9.08 -1.22 -5.98
C TRP A 566 -9.06 -1.50 -4.48
N GLN A 567 -10.13 -1.15 -3.76
CA GLN A 567 -10.21 -1.46 -2.34
C GLN A 567 -10.23 -2.97 -2.10
N SER A 568 -11.00 -3.73 -2.87
CA SER A 568 -11.00 -5.20 -2.75
C SER A 568 -9.65 -5.79 -3.17
N VAL A 569 -8.95 -5.20 -4.15
CA VAL A 569 -7.59 -5.61 -4.55
C VAL A 569 -6.60 -5.46 -3.39
N TYR A 570 -6.59 -4.32 -2.69
CA TYR A 570 -5.68 -4.11 -1.56
C TYR A 570 -6.03 -4.99 -0.36
N MET A 571 -7.32 -5.19 -0.11
CA MET A 571 -7.81 -6.08 0.94
C MET A 571 -7.35 -7.52 0.71
N PHE A 572 -7.56 -8.05 -0.49
CA PHE A 572 -7.08 -9.36 -0.90
C PHE A 572 -5.54 -9.44 -0.89
N GLY A 573 -4.86 -8.41 -1.39
CA GLY A 573 -3.41 -8.43 -1.58
C GLY A 573 -2.60 -8.44 -0.29
N TYR A 574 -2.96 -7.62 0.70
CA TYR A 574 -2.18 -7.50 1.93
C TYR A 574 -2.93 -6.89 3.13
N GLN A 575 -3.92 -6.03 2.90
CA GLN A 575 -4.44 -5.14 3.93
C GLN A 575 -5.35 -5.84 4.94
N ALA A 576 -6.18 -6.79 4.49
CA ALA A 576 -7.13 -7.45 5.38
C ALA A 576 -6.42 -8.26 6.48
N HIS A 577 -5.38 -9.02 6.13
CA HIS A 577 -4.59 -9.77 7.12
C HIS A 577 -3.78 -8.88 8.05
N HIS A 578 -3.34 -7.71 7.58
CA HIS A 578 -2.70 -6.69 8.42
C HIS A 578 -3.63 -6.22 9.53
N GLU A 579 -4.81 -5.75 9.13
CA GLU A 579 -5.84 -5.23 10.03
C GLU A 579 -6.36 -6.33 10.97
N LEU A 580 -6.58 -7.54 10.46
CA LEU A 580 -6.96 -8.72 11.24
C LEU A 580 -5.95 -9.03 12.36
N ALA A 581 -4.65 -8.98 12.08
CA ALA A 581 -3.64 -9.28 13.09
C ALA A 581 -3.52 -8.17 14.15
N LEU A 582 -3.62 -6.90 13.74
CA LEU A 582 -3.60 -5.78 14.70
C LEU A 582 -4.75 -5.90 15.70
N LEU A 583 -5.97 -6.10 15.20
CA LEU A 583 -7.16 -6.26 16.02
C LEU A 583 -7.09 -7.53 16.88
N GLY A 584 -6.68 -8.66 16.30
CA GLY A 584 -6.62 -9.95 16.99
C GLY A 584 -5.62 -9.98 18.16
N LYS A 585 -4.45 -9.34 18.00
CA LYS A 585 -3.44 -9.23 19.07
C LYS A 585 -3.96 -8.39 20.25
N GLU A 586 -4.58 -7.24 19.97
CA GLU A 586 -5.17 -6.40 21.01
C GLU A 586 -6.37 -7.08 21.67
N LEU A 587 -7.21 -7.79 20.90
CA LEU A 587 -8.32 -8.58 21.44
C LEU A 587 -7.82 -9.66 22.40
N ALA A 588 -6.82 -10.46 21.99
CA ALA A 588 -6.23 -11.50 22.82
C ALA A 588 -5.68 -10.93 24.13
N ARG A 589 -4.97 -9.79 24.05
CA ARG A 589 -4.44 -9.10 25.23
C ARG A 589 -5.55 -8.70 26.20
N ASN A 590 -6.62 -8.10 25.70
CA ASN A 590 -7.71 -7.59 26.52
C ASN A 590 -8.57 -8.71 27.14
N VAL A 591 -8.95 -9.72 26.35
CA VAL A 591 -9.82 -10.81 26.81
C VAL A 591 -9.14 -11.67 27.87
N TYR A 592 -7.88 -12.06 27.65
CA TYR A 592 -7.14 -12.92 28.59
C TYR A 592 -6.36 -12.13 29.64
N LYS A 593 -6.50 -10.80 29.68
CA LYS A 593 -5.83 -9.91 30.64
C LYS A 593 -4.30 -10.12 30.65
N VAL A 594 -3.72 -10.29 29.47
CA VAL A 594 -2.27 -10.46 29.32
C VAL A 594 -1.59 -9.16 29.72
N SER A 595 -0.66 -9.23 30.69
CA SER A 595 0.12 -8.07 31.13
C SER A 595 0.77 -7.38 29.95
N LYS A 596 0.89 -6.04 29.99
CA LYS A 596 1.58 -5.28 28.94
C LYS A 596 3.06 -5.68 28.80
N SER A 597 3.69 -6.11 29.90
CA SER A 597 5.07 -6.65 29.91
C SER A 597 5.19 -8.05 29.30
N SER A 598 4.06 -8.75 29.12
CA SER A 598 4.03 -10.08 28.52
C SER A 598 3.76 -9.97 27.02
N LYS A 599 4.60 -10.67 26.25
CA LYS A 599 4.46 -10.78 24.80
C LYS A 599 3.23 -11.64 24.46
N VAL A 600 2.45 -11.18 23.48
CA VAL A 600 1.50 -12.03 22.75
C VAL A 600 2.23 -12.43 21.47
N TYR A 601 2.63 -13.69 21.38
CA TYR A 601 3.29 -14.19 20.17
C TYR A 601 2.30 -14.22 19.01
N SER A 602 2.74 -13.82 17.83
CA SER A 602 1.90 -13.70 16.64
C SER A 602 2.39 -14.64 15.55
N TYR A 603 1.51 -15.49 15.05
CA TYR A 603 1.83 -16.46 14.03
C TYR A 603 0.90 -16.37 12.82
N TYR A 604 1.39 -16.83 11.67
CA TYR A 604 0.61 -16.97 10.44
C TYR A 604 0.63 -18.43 9.96
N GLN A 605 -0.49 -18.93 9.42
CA GLN A 605 -0.54 -20.18 8.66
C GLN A 605 -1.42 -20.04 7.42
N GLY A 606 -0.91 -20.47 6.27
CA GLY A 606 -1.67 -20.48 5.02
C GLY A 606 -0.98 -21.30 3.94
N CYS A 607 -1.74 -21.76 2.96
CA CYS A 607 -1.22 -22.48 1.80
C CYS A 607 -1.87 -21.99 0.50
N SER A 608 -1.21 -22.12 -0.66
CA SER A 608 -1.73 -21.63 -1.94
C SER A 608 -1.81 -20.09 -1.97
N GLU A 609 -2.99 -19.53 -2.20
CA GLU A 609 -3.25 -18.10 -1.99
C GLU A 609 -2.94 -17.68 -0.55
N GLY A 610 -3.28 -18.49 0.45
CA GLY A 610 -2.84 -18.26 1.84
C GLY A 610 -1.31 -18.28 1.99
N GLY A 611 -0.59 -19.00 1.14
CA GLY A 611 0.86 -18.93 1.12
C GLY A 611 1.37 -17.60 0.59
N ARG A 612 0.73 -17.07 -0.46
CA ARG A 612 1.01 -15.73 -1.02
C ARG A 612 0.67 -14.64 -0.01
N GLU A 613 -0.50 -14.69 0.62
CA GLU A 613 -0.91 -13.78 1.68
C GLU A 613 0.12 -13.78 2.83
N GLY A 614 0.57 -14.95 3.27
CA GLY A 614 1.62 -15.10 4.28
C GLY A 614 2.93 -14.42 3.90
N TRP A 615 3.43 -14.67 2.69
CA TRP A 615 4.62 -13.97 2.18
C TRP A 615 4.40 -12.47 2.02
N SER A 616 3.19 -12.04 1.63
CA SER A 616 2.82 -10.63 1.55
C SER A 616 2.92 -9.96 2.92
N GLN A 617 2.50 -10.64 3.99
CA GLN A 617 2.69 -10.13 5.35
C GLN A 617 4.17 -10.06 5.75
N VAL A 618 4.95 -11.12 5.50
CA VAL A 618 6.38 -11.18 5.83
C VAL A 618 7.18 -10.08 5.12
N GLN A 619 6.88 -9.82 3.84
CA GLN A 619 7.56 -8.82 3.02
C GLN A 619 7.20 -7.38 3.42
N ARG A 620 5.96 -7.12 3.86
CA ARG A 620 5.43 -5.75 4.05
C ARG A 620 5.35 -5.31 5.51
N PHE A 621 5.09 -6.24 6.42
CA PHE A 621 4.79 -5.97 7.83
C PHE A 621 5.71 -6.81 8.72
N ALA A 622 7.00 -6.52 8.61
CA ALA A 622 8.09 -7.30 9.20
C ALA A 622 7.99 -7.56 10.72
N ASP A 623 7.30 -6.69 11.46
CA ASP A 623 7.14 -6.77 12.92
C ASP A 623 5.78 -7.35 13.36
N GLN A 624 4.93 -7.73 12.40
CA GLN A 624 3.56 -8.16 12.69
C GLN A 624 3.46 -9.59 13.18
N PHE A 625 4.35 -10.48 12.69
CA PHE A 625 4.38 -11.91 12.97
C PHE A 625 5.76 -12.34 13.45
N ASP A 626 5.80 -13.09 14.54
CA ASP A 626 7.01 -13.72 15.06
C ASP A 626 7.37 -15.00 14.30
N GLY A 627 6.36 -15.68 13.74
CA GLY A 627 6.60 -16.86 12.93
C GLY A 627 5.52 -17.12 11.87
N ALA A 628 5.89 -17.72 10.74
CA ALA A 628 4.96 -18.08 9.68
C ALA A 628 5.19 -19.50 9.17
N ALA A 629 4.11 -20.27 9.06
CA ALA A 629 4.04 -21.56 8.37
C ALA A 629 3.37 -21.34 7.01
N ILE A 630 4.17 -21.33 5.94
CA ILE A 630 3.72 -20.95 4.59
C ILE A 630 3.82 -22.16 3.66
N GLY A 631 2.70 -22.56 3.07
CA GLY A 631 2.61 -23.67 2.12
C GLY A 631 2.43 -23.21 0.68
N ALA A 632 3.10 -23.88 -0.27
CA ALA A 632 2.87 -23.78 -1.71
C ALA A 632 2.37 -22.40 -2.19
N PRO A 633 3.15 -21.31 -2.02
CA PRO A 633 2.64 -19.96 -2.18
C PRO A 633 2.47 -19.55 -3.65
N ALA A 634 1.35 -18.89 -3.97
CA ALA A 634 1.09 -18.29 -5.28
C ALA A 634 1.89 -16.99 -5.54
N LEU A 635 3.22 -17.09 -5.44
CA LEU A 635 4.16 -16.01 -5.73
C LEU A 635 4.13 -15.63 -7.21
N ARG A 636 4.56 -14.40 -7.52
CA ARG A 636 4.50 -13.86 -8.90
C ARG A 636 3.12 -14.04 -9.48
N TYR A 637 2.10 -13.54 -8.76
CA TYR A 637 0.70 -13.84 -9.03
C TYR A 637 0.31 -13.63 -10.51
N GLY A 638 0.87 -12.61 -11.17
CA GLY A 638 0.60 -12.37 -12.60
C GLY A 638 1.14 -13.48 -13.51
N GLN A 639 2.30 -14.03 -13.19
CA GLN A 639 2.92 -15.16 -13.85
C GLN A 639 2.17 -16.45 -13.51
N GLN A 640 2.01 -16.74 -12.21
CA GLN A 640 1.37 -17.97 -11.75
C GLN A 640 -0.04 -18.13 -12.31
N GLN A 641 -0.86 -17.08 -12.27
CA GLN A 641 -2.23 -17.19 -12.79
C GLN A 641 -2.27 -17.43 -14.30
N VAL A 642 -1.41 -16.78 -15.09
CA VAL A 642 -1.35 -17.05 -16.55
C VAL A 642 -0.74 -18.42 -16.85
N ASN A 643 0.14 -18.94 -15.98
CA ASN A 643 0.76 -20.25 -16.16
C ASN A 643 -0.27 -21.39 -16.22
N HIS A 644 -1.43 -21.23 -15.56
CA HIS A 644 -2.54 -22.17 -15.66
C HIS A 644 -3.12 -22.34 -17.08
N LEU A 645 -2.82 -21.42 -18.01
CA LEU A 645 -3.19 -21.57 -19.43
C LEU A 645 -2.09 -22.24 -20.27
N PHE A 646 -0.92 -22.51 -19.71
CA PHE A 646 0.22 -22.98 -20.51
C PHE A 646 -0.06 -24.36 -21.14
N GLY A 647 -0.57 -25.32 -20.37
CA GLY A 647 -0.94 -26.65 -20.90
C GLY A 647 -1.97 -26.57 -22.02
N ASN A 648 -3.03 -25.79 -21.81
CA ASN A 648 -4.05 -25.51 -22.83
C ASN A 648 -3.48 -24.91 -24.13
N VAL A 649 -2.51 -24.00 -24.03
CA VAL A 649 -1.85 -23.42 -25.23
C VAL A 649 -0.90 -24.43 -25.89
N VAL A 650 -0.27 -25.33 -25.12
CA VAL A 650 0.54 -26.43 -25.69
C VAL A 650 -0.34 -27.39 -26.50
N GLU A 651 -1.47 -27.84 -25.95
CA GLU A 651 -2.46 -28.70 -26.63
C GLU A 651 -2.91 -28.07 -27.95
N GLN A 652 -3.31 -26.80 -27.93
CA GLN A 652 -3.72 -26.08 -29.12
C GLN A 652 -2.57 -25.90 -30.13
N THR A 653 -1.35 -25.64 -29.66
CA THR A 653 -0.19 -25.42 -30.55
C THR A 653 0.22 -26.71 -31.26
N LEU A 654 0.12 -27.84 -30.58
CA LEU A 654 0.41 -29.17 -31.14
C LEU A 654 -0.79 -29.81 -31.84
N ASP A 655 -1.98 -29.19 -31.76
CA ASP A 655 -3.26 -29.70 -32.28
C ASP A 655 -3.54 -31.13 -31.81
N TYR A 656 -3.26 -31.38 -30.53
CA TYR A 656 -3.49 -32.67 -29.90
C TYR A 656 -4.02 -32.48 -28.48
N PHE A 657 -5.14 -33.13 -28.20
CA PHE A 657 -5.86 -33.07 -26.93
C PHE A 657 -5.85 -34.49 -26.32
N PRO A 658 -4.84 -34.83 -25.49
CA PRO A 658 -4.70 -36.18 -24.96
C PRO A 658 -5.92 -36.59 -24.13
N PRO A 659 -6.44 -37.83 -24.28
CA PRO A 659 -7.45 -38.38 -23.38
C PRO A 659 -6.94 -38.45 -21.93
N SER A 660 -7.81 -38.23 -20.96
CA SER A 660 -7.41 -38.27 -19.54
C SER A 660 -6.75 -39.59 -19.11
N CYS A 661 -7.19 -40.72 -19.65
CA CYS A 661 -6.59 -42.02 -19.34
C CYS A 661 -5.16 -42.17 -19.90
N GLU A 662 -4.83 -41.48 -20.99
CA GLU A 662 -3.47 -41.43 -21.53
C GLU A 662 -2.57 -40.58 -20.62
N LEU A 663 -3.04 -39.41 -20.19
CA LEU A 663 -2.34 -38.55 -19.23
C LEU A 663 -2.04 -39.31 -17.92
N ASP A 664 -3.04 -40.00 -17.37
CA ASP A 664 -2.89 -40.83 -16.16
C ASP A 664 -1.88 -41.96 -16.38
N LYS A 665 -1.88 -42.58 -17.57
CA LYS A 665 -0.92 -43.64 -17.90
C LYS A 665 0.50 -43.10 -17.97
N ILE A 666 0.73 -41.95 -18.61
CA ILE A 666 2.05 -41.28 -18.67
C ILE A 666 2.52 -40.94 -17.26
N LEU A 667 1.65 -40.38 -16.42
CA LEU A 667 1.97 -40.06 -15.02
C LEU A 667 2.39 -41.31 -14.24
N ASN A 668 1.59 -42.37 -14.30
CA ASN A 668 1.87 -43.61 -13.57
C ASN A 668 3.19 -44.27 -14.01
N LEU A 669 3.49 -44.25 -15.31
CA LEU A 669 4.77 -44.74 -15.84
C LEU A 669 5.94 -43.87 -15.37
N THR A 670 5.75 -42.54 -15.34
CA THR A 670 6.75 -41.60 -14.83
C THR A 670 7.06 -41.86 -13.36
N ILE A 671 6.03 -42.00 -12.52
CA ILE A 671 6.19 -42.34 -11.09
C ILE A 671 6.92 -43.67 -10.95
N ALA A 672 6.50 -44.71 -11.67
CA ALA A 672 7.12 -46.03 -11.59
C ALA A 672 8.60 -46.03 -12.03
N ALA A 673 8.96 -45.24 -13.03
CA ALA A 673 10.33 -45.12 -13.50
C ALA A 673 11.23 -44.31 -12.54
N CYS A 674 10.65 -43.32 -11.86
CA CYS A 674 11.40 -42.37 -11.02
C CYS A 674 11.43 -42.70 -9.53
N ASP A 675 10.50 -43.54 -9.04
CA ASP A 675 10.42 -44.01 -7.65
C ASP A 675 11.78 -44.46 -7.09
N GLY A 676 12.45 -45.38 -7.78
CA GLY A 676 13.73 -45.95 -7.33
C GLY A 676 14.93 -45.00 -7.29
N LEU A 677 14.84 -43.79 -7.86
CA LEU A 677 15.99 -42.90 -8.03
C LEU A 677 16.50 -42.32 -6.72
N ASP A 678 15.65 -42.27 -5.69
CA ASP A 678 16.03 -41.85 -4.35
C ASP A 678 16.61 -42.99 -3.49
N GLY A 679 16.68 -44.22 -4.02
CA GLY A 679 17.18 -45.41 -3.30
C GLY A 679 16.12 -46.17 -2.49
N LYS A 680 14.85 -45.78 -2.58
CA LYS A 680 13.68 -46.48 -2.03
C LYS A 680 12.68 -46.79 -3.15
N HIS A 681 11.90 -47.85 -2.96
CA HIS A 681 10.81 -48.21 -3.87
C HIS A 681 9.51 -48.27 -3.09
N ASP A 682 8.80 -47.14 -3.04
CA ASP A 682 7.56 -46.99 -2.29
C ASP A 682 6.45 -46.28 -3.08
N GLY A 683 6.65 -46.10 -4.40
CA GLY A 683 5.71 -45.42 -5.28
C GLY A 683 5.71 -43.90 -5.08
N VAL A 684 6.81 -43.33 -4.60
CA VAL A 684 6.97 -41.90 -4.34
C VAL A 684 8.15 -41.36 -5.12
N VAL A 685 7.95 -40.25 -5.83
CA VAL A 685 9.05 -39.51 -6.45
C VAL A 685 9.60 -38.52 -5.42
N SER A 686 10.59 -38.94 -4.62
CA SER A 686 11.24 -38.04 -3.63
C SER A 686 12.39 -37.22 -4.21
N ARG A 687 12.81 -37.55 -5.44
CA ARG A 687 13.91 -36.90 -6.17
C ARG A 687 13.48 -36.57 -7.60
N SER A 688 12.53 -35.65 -7.75
CA SER A 688 12.08 -35.20 -9.07
C SER A 688 13.19 -34.54 -9.91
N ASP A 689 14.25 -34.03 -9.26
CA ASP A 689 15.50 -33.64 -9.91
C ASP A 689 16.19 -34.79 -10.64
N LEU A 690 16.37 -35.94 -9.96
CA LEU A 690 16.96 -37.11 -10.60
C LEU A 690 16.05 -37.67 -11.68
N CYS A 691 14.72 -37.59 -11.49
CA CYS A 691 13.75 -37.94 -12.53
C CYS A 691 13.99 -37.10 -13.79
N LYS A 692 14.11 -35.76 -13.65
CA LYS A 692 14.44 -34.87 -14.79
C LYS A 692 15.75 -35.21 -15.48
N LEU A 693 16.76 -35.63 -14.73
CA LEU A 693 18.10 -35.91 -15.25
C LEU A 693 18.22 -37.29 -15.92
N HIS A 694 17.40 -38.26 -15.52
CA HIS A 694 17.62 -39.67 -15.86
C HIS A 694 16.44 -40.37 -16.55
N PHE A 695 15.23 -39.81 -16.50
CA PHE A 695 14.06 -40.39 -17.14
C PHE A 695 13.76 -39.76 -18.50
N ASP A 696 13.61 -40.59 -19.53
CA ASP A 696 13.19 -40.20 -20.88
C ASP A 696 11.71 -40.57 -21.08
N LEU A 697 10.86 -39.54 -21.22
CA LEU A 697 9.42 -39.72 -21.42
C LEU A 697 9.08 -40.50 -22.68
N ASN A 698 9.95 -40.52 -23.70
CA ASN A 698 9.70 -41.31 -24.91
C ASN A 698 9.62 -42.81 -24.64
N THR A 699 10.16 -43.28 -23.51
CA THR A 699 10.03 -44.69 -23.11
C THR A 699 8.61 -45.11 -22.77
N THR A 700 7.67 -44.18 -22.61
CA THR A 700 6.25 -44.51 -22.35
C THR A 700 5.44 -44.79 -23.61
N ILE A 701 5.95 -44.45 -24.80
CA ILE A 701 5.23 -44.57 -26.07
C ILE A 701 4.87 -46.03 -26.36
N GLY A 702 3.62 -46.27 -26.76
CA GLY A 702 3.10 -47.60 -27.10
C GLY A 702 2.55 -48.38 -25.90
N GLU A 703 2.72 -47.90 -24.67
CA GLU A 703 2.19 -48.57 -23.48
C GLU A 703 0.66 -48.52 -23.44
N SER A 704 0.03 -49.69 -23.34
CA SER A 704 -1.44 -49.80 -23.38
C SER A 704 -2.10 -49.32 -22.10
N TYR A 705 -3.26 -48.69 -22.22
CA TYR A 705 -4.12 -48.29 -21.10
C TYR A 705 -5.59 -48.66 -21.33
N SER A 706 -6.33 -48.78 -20.23
CA SER A 706 -7.79 -48.91 -20.26
C SER A 706 -8.39 -48.32 -18.98
N CYS A 707 -9.33 -47.39 -19.14
CA CYS A 707 -10.05 -46.75 -18.04
C CYS A 707 -11.56 -46.93 -18.22
N ALA A 708 -12.28 -47.09 -17.10
CA ALA A 708 -13.73 -47.09 -17.09
C ALA A 708 -14.28 -45.67 -17.36
N ALA A 709 -15.54 -45.59 -17.77
CA ALA A 709 -16.23 -44.31 -17.88
C ALA A 709 -16.31 -43.61 -16.51
N SER A 710 -16.17 -42.29 -16.50
CA SER A 710 -16.29 -41.45 -15.30
C SER A 710 -17.51 -40.53 -15.38
N SER A 711 -18.17 -40.31 -14.24
CA SER A 711 -19.19 -39.28 -14.12
C SER A 711 -18.54 -37.91 -13.90
N SER A 712 -19.19 -36.84 -14.37
CA SER A 712 -18.74 -35.47 -14.09
C SER A 712 -18.57 -35.25 -12.58
N GLN A 713 -17.45 -34.64 -12.19
CA GLN A 713 -17.20 -34.22 -10.81
C GLN A 713 -17.06 -32.69 -10.77
N GLY A 714 -17.90 -32.03 -9.96
CA GLY A 714 -17.81 -30.59 -9.73
C GLY A 714 -19.17 -29.95 -9.47
N GLY A 715 -19.43 -29.50 -8.23
CA GLY A 715 -20.56 -28.63 -7.91
C GLY A 715 -20.19 -27.14 -8.10
N PRO A 716 -21.15 -26.25 -8.41
CA PRO A 716 -20.86 -24.84 -8.65
C PRO A 716 -20.27 -24.16 -7.40
N GLY A 717 -19.14 -23.44 -7.57
CA GLY A 717 -18.63 -22.46 -6.60
C GLY A 717 -17.38 -22.84 -5.78
N ALA A 718 -16.94 -24.10 -5.78
CA ALA A 718 -15.72 -24.51 -5.05
C ALA A 718 -14.44 -24.31 -5.89
N LEU A 719 -13.30 -24.03 -5.26
CA LEU A 719 -11.97 -23.99 -5.91
C LEU A 719 -11.70 -25.26 -6.74
N ARG A 720 -12.11 -26.43 -6.21
CA ARG A 720 -12.06 -27.70 -6.94
C ARG A 720 -12.86 -27.70 -8.25
N ALA A 721 -13.96 -26.95 -8.34
CA ALA A 721 -14.74 -26.85 -9.58
C ALA A 721 -14.11 -25.87 -10.58
N ARG A 722 -13.33 -24.86 -10.14
CA ARG A 722 -12.57 -23.97 -11.03
C ARG A 722 -11.26 -24.58 -11.52
N GLN A 723 -10.71 -25.53 -10.75
CA GLN A 723 -9.43 -26.18 -10.99
C GLN A 723 -9.55 -27.59 -11.61
N TYR A 724 -10.65 -28.29 -11.37
CA TYR A 724 -10.86 -29.70 -11.79
C TYR A 724 -12.28 -29.96 -12.30
N ALA A 725 -12.91 -29.03 -13.03
CA ALA A 725 -14.17 -29.32 -13.74
C ALA A 725 -13.93 -30.39 -14.81
N GLN A 726 -14.01 -31.66 -14.41
CA GLN A 726 -13.95 -32.79 -15.33
C GLN A 726 -15.36 -33.10 -15.80
N SER A 727 -15.58 -32.94 -17.12
CA SER A 727 -16.77 -33.46 -17.79
C SER A 727 -16.85 -34.98 -17.61
N ALA A 728 -18.05 -35.54 -17.77
CA ALA A 728 -18.16 -37.00 -17.86
C ALA A 728 -17.26 -37.49 -19.01
N THR A 729 -16.59 -38.63 -18.81
CA THR A 729 -15.74 -39.22 -19.85
C THR A 729 -16.21 -40.64 -20.16
N PRO A 730 -16.20 -41.07 -21.43
CA PRO A 730 -16.56 -42.44 -21.81
C PRO A 730 -15.49 -43.44 -21.34
N ALA A 731 -15.75 -44.73 -21.49
CA ALA A 731 -14.71 -45.74 -21.30
C ALA A 731 -13.60 -45.53 -22.35
N GLN A 732 -12.35 -45.53 -21.91
CA GLN A 732 -11.19 -45.20 -22.74
C GLN A 732 -10.30 -46.44 -22.89
N LYS A 733 -9.80 -46.69 -24.10
CA LYS A 733 -8.82 -47.75 -24.37
C LYS A 733 -7.90 -47.29 -25.49
N GLY A 734 -6.59 -47.43 -25.29
CA GLY A 734 -5.60 -46.99 -26.25
C GLY A 734 -4.19 -47.38 -25.84
N SER A 735 -3.22 -46.73 -26.46
CA SER A 735 -1.81 -46.77 -26.09
C SER A 735 -1.28 -45.35 -26.06
N VAL A 736 -0.30 -45.09 -25.19
CA VAL A 736 0.39 -43.80 -25.14
C VAL A 736 0.96 -43.47 -26.53
N THR A 737 0.64 -42.28 -27.02
CA THR A 737 0.97 -41.77 -28.35
C THR A 737 2.24 -40.93 -28.34
N GLU A 738 2.83 -40.70 -29.51
CA GLU A 738 3.96 -39.78 -29.66
C GLU A 738 3.51 -38.33 -29.38
N GLU A 739 2.30 -37.98 -29.80
CA GLU A 739 1.70 -36.66 -29.62
C GLU A 739 1.39 -36.38 -28.14
N GLY A 740 0.85 -37.36 -27.41
CA GLY A 740 0.61 -37.25 -25.97
C GLY A 740 1.89 -37.04 -25.18
N VAL A 741 2.95 -37.77 -25.53
CA VAL A 741 4.29 -37.55 -24.95
C VAL A 741 4.84 -36.18 -25.31
N ALA A 742 4.65 -35.70 -26.55
CA ALA A 742 5.10 -34.38 -26.97
C ALA A 742 4.41 -33.24 -26.18
N VAL A 743 3.10 -33.34 -25.93
CA VAL A 743 2.35 -32.40 -25.09
C VAL A 743 2.94 -32.38 -23.67
N ILE A 744 3.11 -33.54 -23.04
CA ILE A 744 3.64 -33.62 -21.67
C ILE A 744 5.09 -33.14 -21.57
N GLN A 745 5.94 -33.50 -22.54
CA GLN A 745 7.32 -33.03 -22.56
C GLN A 745 7.40 -31.51 -22.67
N GLN A 746 6.62 -30.89 -23.57
CA GLN A 746 6.58 -29.44 -23.71
C GLN A 746 6.01 -28.76 -22.46
N PHE A 747 4.99 -29.35 -21.84
CA PHE A 747 4.41 -28.89 -20.60
C PHE A 747 5.43 -28.88 -19.46
N LEU A 748 6.17 -29.97 -19.23
CA LEU A 748 7.19 -30.06 -18.18
C LEU A 748 8.42 -29.16 -18.43
N ASN A 749 8.73 -28.85 -19.69
CA ASN A 749 9.84 -27.94 -20.04
C ASN A 749 9.61 -26.50 -19.55
N GLY A 750 8.35 -26.10 -19.35
CA GLY A 750 7.95 -24.75 -18.99
C GLY A 750 7.85 -23.80 -20.17
N LEU A 751 7.23 -22.64 -19.94
CA LEU A 751 6.92 -21.67 -20.98
C LEU A 751 8.20 -21.01 -21.51
N HIS A 752 8.44 -21.15 -22.81
CA HIS A 752 9.48 -20.43 -23.54
C HIS A 752 8.84 -19.55 -24.63
N ASP A 753 9.41 -18.38 -24.86
CA ASP A 753 8.94 -17.46 -25.88
C ASP A 753 9.39 -17.87 -27.30
N SER A 754 8.94 -17.17 -28.34
CA SER A 754 9.30 -17.51 -29.73
C SER A 754 10.81 -17.44 -30.05
N LYS A 755 11.63 -16.89 -29.14
CA LYS A 755 13.09 -16.84 -29.26
C LYS A 755 13.79 -17.92 -28.44
N GLY A 756 13.03 -18.83 -27.83
CA GLY A 756 13.57 -19.88 -26.97
C GLY A 756 14.01 -19.41 -25.60
N ARG A 757 13.61 -18.20 -25.17
CA ARG A 757 13.92 -17.65 -23.84
C ARG A 757 12.89 -18.12 -22.84
N ARG A 758 13.31 -18.50 -21.63
CA ARG A 758 12.42 -18.99 -20.59
C ARG A 758 11.61 -17.85 -19.98
N VAL A 759 10.30 -18.00 -20.05
CA VAL A 759 9.32 -17.07 -19.47
C VAL A 759 8.91 -17.54 -18.09
N TYR A 760 8.52 -18.79 -17.94
CA TYR A 760 8.15 -19.31 -16.63
C TYR A 760 8.42 -20.80 -16.53
N LEU A 761 8.37 -21.30 -15.31
CA LEU A 761 8.59 -22.70 -14.98
C LEU A 761 7.24 -23.43 -14.85
N ASN A 762 7.28 -24.75 -14.83
CA ASN A 762 6.09 -25.58 -14.66
C ASN A 762 6.35 -26.73 -13.67
N TYR A 763 5.39 -27.62 -13.53
CA TYR A 763 5.38 -28.70 -12.53
C TYR A 763 6.56 -29.68 -12.65
N GLN A 764 6.87 -30.34 -11.54
CA GLN A 764 7.92 -31.36 -11.50
C GLN A 764 7.41 -32.69 -12.06
N PRO A 765 8.29 -33.55 -12.60
CA PRO A 765 7.91 -34.93 -12.89
C PRO A 765 7.33 -35.62 -11.65
N GLY A 766 6.19 -36.30 -11.83
CA GLY A 766 5.42 -36.90 -10.73
C GLY A 766 4.22 -36.06 -10.27
N SER A 767 4.14 -34.78 -10.66
CA SER A 767 2.91 -33.97 -10.53
C SER A 767 1.86 -34.41 -11.56
N ALA A 768 0.59 -34.32 -11.19
CA ALA A 768 -0.51 -34.55 -12.14
C ALA A 768 -0.59 -33.42 -13.20
N PHE A 769 -1.15 -33.74 -14.36
CA PHE A 769 -1.25 -32.82 -15.51
C PHE A 769 -2.58 -32.05 -15.54
N SER A 770 -3.00 -31.51 -14.39
CA SER A 770 -4.30 -30.83 -14.20
C SER A 770 -4.55 -29.67 -15.18
N ASP A 771 -3.55 -28.82 -15.42
CA ASP A 771 -3.62 -27.68 -16.37
C ASP A 771 -3.44 -28.09 -17.84
N ALA A 772 -3.22 -29.38 -18.10
CA ALA A 772 -3.28 -29.99 -19.43
C ALA A 772 -4.42 -31.04 -19.50
N ALA A 773 -5.47 -30.83 -18.70
CA ALA A 773 -6.68 -31.63 -18.78
C ALA A 773 -7.51 -31.19 -19.99
N THR A 774 -8.06 -32.16 -20.72
CA THR A 774 -8.88 -31.97 -21.90
C THR A 774 -10.35 -32.27 -21.59
N SER A 775 -11.26 -31.74 -22.40
CA SER A 775 -12.70 -32.00 -22.27
C SER A 775 -13.17 -32.96 -23.36
N TYR A 776 -14.04 -33.89 -23.00
CA TYR A 776 -14.69 -34.78 -23.97
C TYR A 776 -16.04 -34.20 -24.40
N ASP A 777 -16.26 -34.09 -25.71
CA ASP A 777 -17.52 -33.66 -26.31
C ASP A 777 -18.32 -34.89 -26.76
N GLU A 778 -19.47 -35.13 -26.12
CA GLU A 778 -20.33 -36.28 -26.39
C GLU A 778 -21.05 -36.20 -27.76
N GLU A 779 -21.26 -35.01 -28.31
CA GLU A 779 -21.96 -34.82 -29.60
C GLU A 779 -21.04 -35.15 -30.79
N THR A 780 -19.77 -34.76 -30.68
CA THR A 780 -18.75 -34.98 -31.71
C THR A 780 -17.93 -36.24 -31.48
N GLU A 781 -18.00 -36.83 -30.28
CA GLU A 781 -17.18 -37.95 -29.82
C GLU A 781 -15.66 -37.65 -29.88
N THR A 782 -15.28 -36.41 -29.60
CA THR A 782 -13.88 -35.96 -29.67
C THR A 782 -13.38 -35.33 -28.37
N TRP A 783 -12.06 -35.35 -28.19
CA TRP A 783 -11.37 -34.59 -27.15
C TRP A 783 -11.02 -33.20 -27.67
N GLY A 784 -11.23 -32.20 -26.82
CA GLY A 784 -10.96 -30.81 -27.15
C GLY A 784 -10.44 -30.01 -25.95
N LEU A 785 -10.24 -28.73 -26.21
CA LEU A 785 -9.65 -27.77 -25.28
C LEU A 785 -10.56 -27.56 -24.05
N SER A 786 -9.99 -27.68 -22.85
CA SER A 786 -10.62 -27.28 -21.59
C SER A 786 -9.87 -26.11 -20.98
N ILE A 787 -10.30 -24.89 -21.26
CA ILE A 787 -9.62 -23.67 -20.77
C ILE A 787 -9.69 -23.61 -19.24
N SER A 788 -8.54 -23.66 -18.58
CA SER A 788 -8.42 -23.57 -17.12
C SER A 788 -9.16 -22.34 -16.58
N GLY A 789 -10.06 -22.56 -15.61
CA GLY A 789 -10.83 -21.49 -14.98
C GLY A 789 -9.94 -20.47 -14.29
N LEU A 790 -8.87 -20.91 -13.61
CA LEU A 790 -7.95 -20.03 -12.88
C LEU A 790 -7.23 -19.06 -13.82
N GLY A 791 -6.69 -19.56 -14.93
CA GLY A 791 -5.94 -18.74 -15.87
C GLY A 791 -6.83 -17.97 -16.85
N GLY A 792 -7.91 -18.59 -17.34
CA GLY A 792 -8.86 -17.93 -18.23
C GLY A 792 -9.60 -16.79 -17.53
N GLU A 793 -10.04 -16.99 -16.28
CA GLU A 793 -10.67 -15.94 -15.48
C GLU A 793 -9.67 -14.81 -15.19
N TRP A 794 -8.41 -15.15 -14.86
CA TRP A 794 -7.36 -14.16 -14.67
C TRP A 794 -7.24 -13.19 -15.85
N VAL A 795 -7.14 -13.73 -17.06
CA VAL A 795 -7.02 -12.92 -18.27
C VAL A 795 -8.30 -12.14 -18.55
N ALA A 796 -9.46 -12.81 -18.59
CA ALA A 796 -10.73 -12.16 -18.95
C ALA A 796 -11.14 -11.10 -17.93
N ARG A 797 -11.18 -11.46 -16.64
CA ARG A 797 -11.67 -10.58 -15.58
C ARG A 797 -10.63 -9.58 -15.11
N TYR A 798 -9.41 -10.03 -14.81
CA TYR A 798 -8.46 -9.18 -14.10
C TYR A 798 -7.54 -8.41 -15.05
N LEU A 799 -7.22 -8.94 -16.24
CA LEU A 799 -6.45 -8.21 -17.23
C LEU A 799 -7.36 -7.37 -18.14
N GLN A 800 -8.40 -7.99 -18.72
CA GLN A 800 -9.28 -7.38 -19.73
C GLN A 800 -10.54 -6.71 -19.15
N LEU A 801 -10.81 -6.84 -17.85
CA LEU A 801 -11.96 -6.22 -17.15
C LEU A 801 -13.33 -6.66 -17.70
N GLN A 802 -13.42 -7.91 -18.14
CA GLN A 802 -14.67 -8.52 -18.58
C GLN A 802 -15.30 -9.28 -17.42
N ASN A 803 -16.61 -9.14 -17.23
CA ASN A 803 -17.34 -9.92 -16.23
C ASN A 803 -17.60 -11.35 -16.75
N ALA A 804 -16.52 -12.12 -16.93
CA ALA A 804 -16.51 -13.50 -17.40
C ALA A 804 -15.78 -14.40 -16.39
N SER A 805 -16.15 -15.68 -16.37
CA SER A 805 -15.53 -16.70 -15.50
C SER A 805 -14.40 -17.46 -16.19
N THR A 806 -14.18 -17.27 -17.49
CA THR A 806 -13.05 -17.78 -18.26
C THR A 806 -12.99 -17.09 -19.64
N LEU A 807 -11.94 -17.32 -20.42
CA LEU A 807 -11.85 -16.91 -21.84
C LEU A 807 -12.80 -17.75 -22.70
N SER A 808 -13.39 -17.15 -23.73
CA SER A 808 -14.30 -17.86 -24.65
C SER A 808 -13.59 -18.75 -25.67
N SER A 809 -12.35 -18.42 -26.04
CA SER A 809 -11.47 -19.23 -26.89
C SER A 809 -10.01 -18.85 -26.64
N LEU A 810 -9.09 -19.69 -27.11
CA LEU A 810 -7.66 -19.41 -27.17
C LEU A 810 -7.18 -19.13 -28.60
N ASP A 811 -8.09 -18.74 -29.51
CA ASP A 811 -7.75 -18.42 -30.90
C ASP A 811 -6.69 -17.32 -30.98
N ASN A 812 -5.62 -17.57 -31.73
CA ASN A 812 -4.46 -16.68 -31.87
C ASN A 812 -3.68 -16.40 -30.57
N VAL A 813 -3.92 -17.17 -29.50
CA VAL A 813 -3.11 -17.12 -28.28
C VAL A 813 -1.84 -17.94 -28.51
N THR A 814 -0.69 -17.31 -28.32
CA THR A 814 0.64 -17.92 -28.48
C THR A 814 1.41 -17.90 -27.16
N TYR A 815 2.56 -18.57 -27.11
CA TYR A 815 3.48 -18.46 -25.97
C TYR A 815 3.93 -17.00 -25.70
N ASP A 816 4.09 -16.18 -26.75
CA ASP A 816 4.37 -14.76 -26.59
C ASP A 816 3.18 -14.00 -26.00
N THR A 817 1.95 -14.37 -26.36
CA THR A 817 0.72 -13.79 -25.77
C THR A 817 0.66 -14.08 -24.27
N LEU A 818 0.96 -15.32 -23.85
CA LEU A 818 1.03 -15.67 -22.43
C LEU A 818 2.08 -14.81 -21.70
N LYS A 819 3.30 -14.69 -22.26
CA LYS A 819 4.35 -13.82 -21.72
C LYS A 819 3.88 -12.36 -21.56
N GLU A 820 3.19 -11.82 -22.56
CA GLU A 820 2.66 -10.45 -22.51
C GLU A 820 1.61 -10.28 -21.41
N TRP A 821 0.70 -11.25 -21.23
CA TRP A 821 -0.25 -11.24 -20.11
C TRP A 821 0.43 -11.35 -18.75
N MET A 822 1.48 -12.16 -18.62
CA MET A 822 2.28 -12.24 -17.40
C MET A 822 2.92 -10.89 -17.06
N ILE A 823 3.57 -10.24 -18.02
CA ILE A 823 4.17 -8.91 -17.86
C ILE A 823 3.11 -7.86 -17.52
N TYR A 824 1.95 -7.92 -18.17
CA TYR A 824 0.87 -6.99 -17.92
C TYR A 824 0.29 -7.16 -16.51
N GLY A 825 0.04 -8.39 -16.06
CA GLY A 825 -0.39 -8.68 -14.69
C GLY A 825 0.65 -8.25 -13.64
N GLN A 826 1.94 -8.49 -13.92
CA GLN A 826 3.04 -8.03 -13.07
C GLN A 826 3.02 -6.51 -12.88
N ASN A 827 2.91 -5.75 -13.98
CA ASN A 827 2.92 -4.30 -13.92
C ASN A 827 1.64 -3.73 -13.31
N LYS A 828 0.48 -4.32 -13.62
CA LYS A 828 -0.84 -3.85 -13.17
C LYS A 828 -1.04 -4.03 -11.67
N TYR A 829 -0.52 -5.12 -11.10
CA TYR A 829 -0.72 -5.48 -9.70
C TYR A 829 0.60 -5.52 -8.89
N GLY A 830 1.63 -4.81 -9.36
CA GLY A 830 2.98 -4.87 -8.80
C GLY A 830 3.06 -4.45 -7.33
N ASP A 831 2.21 -3.52 -6.89
CA ASP A 831 2.17 -3.01 -5.52
C ASP A 831 1.16 -3.73 -4.62
N SER A 832 0.42 -4.71 -5.15
CA SER A 832 -0.65 -5.43 -4.45
C SER A 832 -0.39 -6.93 -4.41
N LEU A 833 -0.50 -7.64 -5.54
CA LEU A 833 -0.59 -9.11 -5.58
C LEU A 833 0.74 -9.83 -5.79
N GLN A 834 1.73 -9.20 -6.44
CA GLN A 834 2.89 -9.94 -6.96
C GLN A 834 3.73 -10.68 -5.92
N THR A 835 3.88 -10.11 -4.72
CA THR A 835 4.55 -10.77 -3.57
C THR A 835 5.96 -11.28 -3.91
N THR A 836 6.77 -10.46 -4.58
CA THR A 836 8.09 -10.84 -5.10
C THR A 836 9.25 -10.13 -4.40
N HIS A 837 9.05 -9.50 -3.25
CA HIS A 837 10.10 -8.72 -2.60
C HIS A 837 11.11 -9.64 -1.88
N PRO A 838 12.38 -9.73 -2.33
CA PRO A 838 13.32 -10.71 -1.78
C PRO A 838 14.14 -10.18 -0.58
N ASP A 839 14.13 -8.88 -0.29
CA ASP A 839 14.83 -8.33 0.88
C ASP A 839 13.96 -8.47 2.13
N LEU A 840 14.31 -9.42 2.99
CA LEU A 840 13.62 -9.71 4.24
C LEU A 840 14.38 -9.19 5.47
N SER A 841 15.31 -8.25 5.29
CA SER A 841 16.18 -7.74 6.37
C SER A 841 15.38 -7.24 7.58
N HIS A 842 14.25 -6.56 7.35
CA HIS A 842 13.40 -6.08 8.45
C HIS A 842 12.77 -7.22 9.25
N PHE A 843 12.30 -8.27 8.58
CA PHE A 843 11.69 -9.43 9.23
C PHE A 843 12.74 -10.24 10.00
N GLN A 844 13.93 -10.43 9.41
CA GLN A 844 15.08 -11.03 10.09
C GLN A 844 15.47 -10.22 11.34
N CYS A 845 15.58 -8.89 11.22
CA CYS A 845 15.92 -8.00 12.35
C CYS A 845 14.88 -8.03 13.47
N ALA A 846 13.60 -8.21 13.12
CA ALA A 846 12.52 -8.38 14.10
C ALA A 846 12.56 -9.74 14.82
N GLY A 847 13.43 -10.66 14.38
CA GLY A 847 13.59 -12.00 14.95
C GLY A 847 12.59 -13.02 14.41
N GLY A 848 11.85 -12.67 13.34
CA GLY A 848 10.83 -13.53 12.75
C GLY A 848 11.40 -14.83 12.18
N LYS A 849 10.60 -15.90 12.15
CA LYS A 849 10.95 -17.22 11.58
C LYS A 849 9.94 -17.71 10.55
N VAL A 850 10.39 -18.20 9.39
CA VAL A 850 9.53 -18.79 8.36
C VAL A 850 9.92 -20.24 8.13
N ILE A 851 8.93 -21.13 8.23
CA ILE A 851 8.98 -22.45 7.61
C ILE A 851 8.10 -22.42 6.38
N HIS A 852 8.73 -22.60 5.22
CA HIS A 852 8.09 -22.69 3.92
C HIS A 852 8.07 -24.16 3.49
N VAL A 853 6.89 -24.71 3.21
CA VAL A 853 6.73 -26.08 2.71
C VAL A 853 6.10 -26.06 1.32
N HIS A 854 6.50 -26.96 0.44
CA HIS A 854 5.90 -27.10 -0.88
C HIS A 854 5.85 -28.56 -1.29
N GLY A 855 4.69 -29.05 -1.73
CA GLY A 855 4.56 -30.37 -2.34
C GLY A 855 5.50 -30.51 -3.53
N GLU A 856 6.38 -31.50 -3.53
CA GLU A 856 7.29 -31.66 -4.67
C GLU A 856 6.54 -32.07 -5.94
N SER A 857 5.42 -32.79 -5.79
CA SER A 857 4.50 -33.19 -6.85
C SER A 857 3.24 -32.31 -6.89
N ASP A 858 3.36 -31.04 -6.49
CA ASP A 858 2.28 -30.04 -6.60
C ASP A 858 1.87 -29.86 -8.07
N ASP A 859 0.57 -30.04 -8.33
CA ASP A 859 -0.10 -29.99 -9.63
C ASP A 859 -0.87 -28.68 -9.85
N SER A 860 -0.54 -27.63 -9.09
CA SER A 860 -1.25 -26.35 -9.11
C SER A 860 -0.28 -25.18 -9.10
N ILE A 861 0.71 -25.23 -8.21
CA ILE A 861 1.75 -24.23 -8.11
C ILE A 861 3.08 -24.95 -8.24
N PRO A 862 3.94 -24.57 -9.20
CA PRO A 862 5.19 -25.28 -9.38
C PRO A 862 6.10 -25.13 -8.16
N ALA A 863 6.59 -26.24 -7.59
CA ALA A 863 7.57 -26.22 -6.50
C ALA A 863 8.84 -25.43 -6.85
N GLY A 864 9.24 -25.42 -8.13
CA GLY A 864 10.36 -24.62 -8.63
C GLY A 864 10.19 -23.13 -8.41
N SER A 865 8.94 -22.64 -8.37
CA SER A 865 8.59 -21.26 -8.03
C SER A 865 9.08 -20.90 -6.61
N SER A 866 8.93 -21.82 -5.67
CA SER A 866 9.36 -21.60 -4.28
C SER A 866 10.87 -21.68 -4.11
N VAL A 867 11.52 -22.59 -4.82
CA VAL A 867 12.99 -22.65 -4.86
C VAL A 867 13.58 -21.36 -5.45
N HIS A 868 13.00 -20.85 -6.54
CA HIS A 868 13.43 -19.60 -7.16
C HIS A 868 13.31 -18.40 -6.21
N TYR A 869 12.22 -18.31 -5.46
CA TYR A 869 12.06 -17.23 -4.48
C TYR A 869 13.00 -17.38 -3.27
N TYR A 870 13.22 -18.61 -2.78
CA TYR A 870 14.24 -18.88 -1.76
C TYR A 870 15.62 -18.42 -2.22
N ASP A 871 16.00 -18.75 -3.46
CA ASP A 871 17.29 -18.33 -4.03
C ASP A 871 17.37 -16.82 -4.26
N SER A 872 16.26 -16.19 -4.64
CA SER A 872 16.16 -14.73 -4.78
C SER A 872 16.39 -14.00 -3.45
N VAL A 873 15.80 -14.49 -2.35
CA VAL A 873 16.06 -13.95 -1.00
C VAL A 873 17.52 -14.16 -0.61
N ARG A 874 18.03 -15.38 -0.77
CA ARG A 874 19.42 -15.75 -0.45
C ARG A 874 20.42 -14.84 -1.17
N SER A 875 20.29 -14.73 -2.49
CA SER A 875 21.20 -13.97 -3.35
C SER A 875 21.06 -12.46 -3.15
N THR A 876 19.87 -11.95 -2.83
CA THR A 876 19.67 -10.52 -2.55
C THR A 876 20.26 -10.11 -1.21
N MET A 877 19.96 -10.85 -0.14
CA MET A 877 20.37 -10.48 1.22
C MET A 877 21.84 -10.80 1.52
N PHE A 878 22.40 -11.81 0.84
CA PHE A 878 23.73 -12.35 1.13
C PHE A 878 24.60 -12.46 -0.13
N ALA A 879 24.51 -11.47 -1.02
CA ALA A 879 25.24 -11.42 -2.29
C ALA A 879 26.77 -11.49 -2.15
N ASP A 880 27.31 -11.14 -0.98
CA ASP A 880 28.74 -11.15 -0.66
C ASP A 880 29.25 -12.50 -0.14
N LYS A 881 28.36 -13.48 0.08
CA LYS A 881 28.69 -14.80 0.65
C LYS A 881 28.76 -15.88 -0.42
N SER A 882 29.54 -16.93 -0.16
CA SER A 882 29.44 -18.16 -0.97
C SER A 882 28.07 -18.82 -0.81
N TYR A 883 27.70 -19.72 -1.71
CA TYR A 883 26.40 -20.41 -1.67
C TYR A 883 26.12 -21.03 -0.29
N ASN A 884 27.05 -21.87 0.22
CA ASN A 884 26.87 -22.53 1.51
C ASN A 884 26.82 -21.56 2.70
N GLU A 885 27.61 -20.48 2.69
CA GLU A 885 27.56 -19.45 3.74
C GLU A 885 26.26 -18.64 3.68
N SER A 886 25.73 -18.38 2.48
CA SER A 886 24.46 -17.68 2.30
C SER A 886 23.25 -18.54 2.71
N VAL A 887 23.29 -19.85 2.43
CA VAL A 887 22.27 -20.80 2.92
C VAL A 887 22.31 -20.87 4.45
N ALA A 888 23.50 -20.98 5.05
CA ALA A 888 23.65 -21.00 6.51
C ALA A 888 23.13 -19.70 7.16
N ALA A 889 23.36 -18.54 6.54
CA ALA A 889 22.83 -17.26 7.02
C ALA A 889 21.30 -17.15 6.86
N LEU A 890 20.75 -17.74 5.81
CA LEU A 890 19.30 -17.78 5.59
C LEU A 890 18.61 -18.72 6.58
N ASP A 891 19.23 -19.86 6.89
CA ASP A 891 18.74 -20.90 7.81
C ASP A 891 18.51 -20.40 9.24
N ASP A 892 19.06 -19.25 9.61
CA ASP A 892 18.80 -18.58 10.90
C ASP A 892 17.35 -18.08 11.03
N PHE A 893 16.63 -17.87 9.92
CA PHE A 893 15.28 -17.33 9.96
C PHE A 893 14.32 -17.81 8.87
N TYR A 894 14.80 -18.34 7.74
CA TYR A 894 13.95 -18.82 6.65
C TYR A 894 14.42 -20.19 6.16
N ARG A 895 13.57 -21.22 6.34
CA ARG A 895 13.83 -22.59 5.90
C ARG A 895 12.75 -23.06 4.92
N LEU A 896 13.18 -23.63 3.80
CA LEU A 896 12.31 -24.25 2.79
C LEU A 896 12.38 -25.79 2.90
N TYR A 897 11.26 -26.46 2.75
CA TYR A 897 11.13 -27.92 2.70
C TYR A 897 10.31 -28.31 1.47
N LEU A 898 10.92 -29.08 0.58
CA LEU A 898 10.21 -29.73 -0.51
C LEU A 898 9.73 -31.08 -0.02
N VAL A 899 8.44 -31.37 -0.19
CA VAL A 899 7.76 -32.50 0.43
C VAL A 899 7.65 -33.65 -0.58
N PRO A 900 8.40 -34.76 -0.40
CA PRO A 900 8.39 -35.91 -1.30
C PRO A 900 6.99 -36.45 -1.59
N GLY A 901 6.61 -36.51 -2.86
CA GLY A 901 5.31 -36.94 -3.34
C GLY A 901 4.11 -36.07 -2.94
N GLY A 902 4.30 -35.04 -2.11
CA GLY A 902 3.21 -34.15 -1.69
C GLY A 902 2.61 -33.41 -2.87
N ALA A 903 1.28 -33.31 -2.90
CA ALA A 903 0.52 -32.56 -3.90
C ALA A 903 0.27 -31.11 -3.43
N HIS A 904 -0.64 -30.40 -4.09
CA HIS A 904 -1.00 -29.05 -3.70
C HIS A 904 -1.61 -29.00 -2.28
N CYS A 905 -0.85 -28.42 -1.33
CA CYS A 905 -1.25 -28.21 0.06
C CYS A 905 -1.62 -29.47 0.87
N GLY A 906 -1.23 -30.66 0.43
CA GLY A 906 -1.59 -31.91 1.13
C GLY A 906 -0.99 -33.18 0.54
N SER A 907 -1.47 -34.32 1.05
CA SER A 907 -1.15 -35.64 0.53
C SER A 907 -1.61 -35.85 -0.93
N ASN A 908 -0.96 -36.80 -1.62
CA ASN A 908 -1.18 -37.08 -3.03
C ASN A 908 -1.77 -38.48 -3.23
N SER A 909 -2.94 -38.59 -3.85
CA SER A 909 -3.56 -39.91 -4.10
C SER A 909 -2.80 -40.77 -5.11
N ASN A 910 -2.02 -40.16 -6.01
CA ASN A 910 -1.18 -40.89 -6.97
C ASN A 910 0.12 -41.41 -6.33
N GLN A 911 0.50 -40.86 -5.18
CA GLN A 911 1.70 -41.23 -4.42
C GLN A 911 1.33 -41.35 -2.94
N PRO A 912 0.48 -42.33 -2.56
CA PRO A 912 -0.16 -42.40 -1.25
C PRO A 912 0.83 -42.62 -0.09
N ASN A 913 2.06 -43.04 -0.39
CA ASN A 913 3.14 -43.19 0.58
C ASN A 913 3.99 -41.91 0.73
N GLY A 914 3.67 -40.82 0.03
CA GLY A 914 4.34 -39.53 0.18
C GLY A 914 4.24 -38.98 1.60
N GLY A 915 5.10 -38.02 1.92
CA GLY A 915 5.06 -37.33 3.22
C GLY A 915 4.16 -36.09 3.17
N TRP A 916 3.56 -35.70 4.30
CA TRP A 916 3.06 -34.34 4.48
C TRP A 916 3.22 -33.86 5.95
N PRO A 917 3.79 -32.67 6.21
CA PRO A 917 4.06 -32.23 7.58
C PRO A 917 2.83 -31.60 8.24
N GLN A 918 2.16 -32.35 9.12
CA GLN A 918 0.96 -31.92 9.86
C GLN A 918 1.26 -31.06 11.10
N THR A 919 2.53 -30.77 11.41
CA THR A 919 2.92 -30.04 12.64
C THR A 919 3.74 -28.78 12.36
N THR A 920 3.68 -28.28 11.12
CA THR A 920 4.51 -27.16 10.66
C THR A 920 4.38 -25.92 11.55
N LEU A 921 3.17 -25.52 11.93
CA LEU A 921 2.95 -24.36 12.82
C LEU A 921 3.53 -24.60 14.22
N GLN A 922 3.36 -25.79 14.78
CA GLN A 922 3.92 -26.19 16.07
C GLN A 922 5.46 -26.12 16.03
N THR A 923 6.06 -26.53 14.91
CA THR A 923 7.51 -26.47 14.70
C THR A 923 8.01 -25.03 14.61
N VAL A 924 7.31 -24.15 13.88
CA VAL A 924 7.61 -22.70 13.87
C VAL A 924 7.55 -22.13 15.30
N ILE A 925 6.52 -22.48 16.07
CA ILE A 925 6.36 -22.04 17.46
C ILE A 925 7.55 -22.50 18.33
N GLN A 926 8.01 -23.74 18.17
CA GLN A 926 9.19 -24.22 18.89
C GLN A 926 10.45 -23.46 18.51
N TRP A 927 10.61 -23.12 17.23
CA TRP A 927 11.75 -22.34 16.77
C TRP A 927 11.73 -20.92 17.35
N VAL A 928 10.59 -20.24 17.29
CA VAL A 928 10.41 -18.87 17.81
C VAL A 928 10.54 -18.81 19.32
N GLU A 929 9.83 -19.66 20.06
CA GLU A 929 9.71 -19.53 21.52
C GLU A 929 10.83 -20.23 22.29
N LYS A 930 11.45 -21.26 21.69
CA LYS A 930 12.47 -22.10 22.36
C LYS A 930 13.82 -22.10 21.66
N GLY A 931 13.95 -21.43 20.51
CA GLY A 931 15.19 -21.43 19.72
C GLY A 931 15.54 -22.78 19.11
N VAL A 932 14.57 -23.71 19.02
CA VAL A 932 14.79 -25.05 18.46
C VAL A 932 14.51 -25.03 16.97
N ALA A 933 15.55 -24.77 16.17
CA ALA A 933 15.44 -24.72 14.73
C ALA A 933 15.33 -26.15 14.14
N PRO A 934 14.37 -26.42 13.24
CA PRO A 934 14.16 -27.78 12.72
C PRO A 934 15.17 -28.16 11.63
N GLU A 935 15.97 -29.20 11.81
CA GLU A 935 16.82 -29.71 10.74
C GLU A 935 16.01 -30.46 9.67
N THR A 936 14.97 -31.17 10.10
CA THR A 936 13.98 -31.87 9.27
C THR A 936 12.57 -31.57 9.77
N LEU A 937 11.55 -31.87 8.95
CA LEU A 937 10.17 -31.93 9.41
C LEU A 937 9.68 -33.37 9.48
N ASP A 938 8.77 -33.65 10.42
CA ASP A 938 8.10 -34.93 10.54
C ASP A 938 7.03 -35.03 9.44
N GLY A 939 7.22 -35.98 8.52
CA GLY A 939 6.25 -36.31 7.49
C GLY A 939 5.23 -37.32 8.01
N HIS A 940 3.96 -37.10 7.69
CA HIS A 940 2.89 -38.06 7.95
C HIS A 940 2.58 -38.81 6.65
N GLY A 941 2.69 -40.13 6.64
CA GLY A 941 2.59 -40.97 5.42
C GLY A 941 3.65 -42.07 5.42
N GLY A 942 4.14 -42.46 4.24
CA GLY A 942 5.23 -43.45 4.08
C GLY A 942 6.64 -42.84 4.13
N ILE A 943 6.75 -41.52 4.00
CA ILE A 943 7.98 -40.74 4.20
C ILE A 943 7.88 -39.97 5.53
N GLU A 944 8.58 -40.46 6.55
CA GLU A 944 8.51 -39.93 7.91
C GLU A 944 9.37 -38.67 8.14
N THR A 945 10.31 -38.38 7.26
CA THR A 945 11.29 -37.30 7.44
C THR A 945 11.46 -36.49 6.16
N ILE A 946 11.29 -35.18 6.27
CA ILE A 946 11.37 -34.23 5.15
C ILE A 946 12.63 -33.39 5.32
N CYS A 947 13.51 -33.44 4.32
CA CYS A 947 14.78 -32.72 4.32
C CYS A 947 14.61 -31.21 4.07
N ARG A 948 15.43 -30.40 4.74
CA ARG A 948 15.54 -28.96 4.47
C ARG A 948 16.26 -28.72 3.15
N TRP A 949 15.68 -27.90 2.27
CA TRP A 949 16.33 -27.42 1.06
C TRP A 949 17.61 -26.62 1.41
N PRO A 950 18.75 -26.83 0.72
CA PRO A 950 18.91 -27.58 -0.53
C PRO A 950 19.29 -29.07 -0.35
N LEU A 951 19.23 -29.61 0.86
CA LEU A 951 19.44 -31.04 1.07
C LEU A 951 18.25 -31.83 0.54
N ARG A 952 18.55 -32.98 -0.06
CA ARG A 952 17.59 -33.84 -0.75
C ARG A 952 17.61 -35.24 -0.13
N PRO A 953 16.48 -35.97 -0.12
CA PRO A 953 16.44 -37.28 0.50
C PRO A 953 17.19 -38.32 -0.37
N LEU A 954 17.97 -39.18 0.27
CA LEU A 954 18.60 -40.35 -0.34
C LEU A 954 18.57 -41.52 0.64
N TRP A 955 17.98 -42.63 0.23
CA TRP A 955 17.91 -43.84 1.02
C TRP A 955 19.07 -44.78 0.71
N SER A 956 19.63 -45.35 1.78
CA SER A 956 20.62 -46.42 1.74
C SER A 956 20.08 -47.68 2.41
N ARG A 957 20.85 -48.78 2.33
CA ARG A 957 20.51 -50.09 2.92
C ARG A 957 19.13 -50.60 2.49
N ASN A 958 18.89 -50.63 1.19
CA ASN A 958 17.62 -51.06 0.57
C ASN A 958 16.41 -50.27 1.11
N GLY A 959 16.47 -48.94 1.09
CA GLY A 959 15.30 -48.10 1.41
C GLY A 959 15.03 -47.89 2.92
N THR A 960 15.93 -48.30 3.82
CA THR A 960 15.65 -48.30 5.28
C THR A 960 16.33 -47.18 6.07
N SER A 961 17.36 -46.55 5.52
CA SER A 961 18.10 -45.45 6.18
C SER A 961 18.07 -44.23 5.28
N LEU A 962 17.46 -43.13 5.75
CA LEU A 962 17.41 -41.86 5.02
C LEU A 962 18.57 -40.96 5.44
N ASP A 963 19.26 -40.40 4.46
CA ASP A 963 20.21 -39.29 4.61
C ASP A 963 19.71 -38.07 3.83
N CYS A 964 19.84 -36.87 4.41
CA CYS A 964 19.61 -35.61 3.70
C CYS A 964 20.94 -35.15 3.06
N VAL A 965 21.07 -35.31 1.75
CA VAL A 965 22.34 -35.13 1.03
C VAL A 965 22.36 -33.86 0.18
N TYR A 966 23.54 -33.26 0.04
CA TYR A 966 23.79 -32.18 -0.91
C TYR A 966 24.28 -32.75 -2.24
N ASP A 967 23.73 -32.27 -3.34
CA ASP A 967 24.08 -32.69 -4.70
C ASP A 967 23.98 -31.48 -5.64
N GLN A 968 25.11 -31.08 -6.22
CA GLN A 968 25.17 -29.87 -7.04
C GLN A 968 24.40 -30.01 -8.35
N GLU A 969 24.51 -31.15 -9.04
CA GLU A 969 23.83 -31.38 -10.33
C GLU A 969 22.30 -31.40 -10.12
N SER A 970 21.87 -31.99 -8.99
CA SER A 970 20.50 -31.90 -8.51
C SER A 970 20.05 -30.44 -8.30
N ILE A 971 20.81 -29.63 -7.56
CA ILE A 971 20.47 -28.22 -7.27
C ILE A 971 20.41 -27.39 -8.55
N ASP A 972 21.34 -27.62 -9.49
CA ASP A 972 21.38 -26.93 -10.78
C ASP A 972 20.10 -27.20 -11.59
N SER A 973 19.51 -28.40 -11.49
CA SER A 973 18.23 -28.75 -12.14
C SER A 973 17.01 -28.00 -11.60
N TRP A 974 17.15 -27.37 -10.43
CA TRP A 974 16.14 -26.54 -9.78
C TRP A 974 16.41 -25.03 -9.93
N THR A 975 17.53 -24.66 -10.54
CA THR A 975 17.91 -23.26 -10.75
C THR A 975 17.41 -22.78 -12.10
N TYR A 976 16.67 -21.68 -12.12
CA TYR A 976 16.03 -21.15 -13.34
C TYR A 976 16.50 -19.73 -13.63
N ASP A 977 16.80 -19.44 -14.90
CA ASP A 977 16.94 -18.09 -15.41
C ASP A 977 15.67 -17.71 -16.17
N PHE A 978 15.16 -16.50 -15.92
CA PHE A 978 13.98 -15.96 -16.59
C PHE A 978 14.40 -14.89 -17.60
N ASP A 979 15.20 -15.30 -18.58
CA ASP A 979 15.85 -14.45 -19.59
C ASP A 979 14.88 -13.84 -20.63
N ALA A 980 13.59 -14.19 -20.55
CA ALA A 980 12.54 -13.53 -21.31
C ALA A 980 12.24 -12.10 -20.81
N TYR A 981 12.51 -11.79 -19.52
CA TYR A 981 12.24 -10.49 -18.91
C TYR A 981 13.45 -9.54 -18.97
N LYS A 982 13.17 -8.24 -18.97
CA LYS A 982 14.22 -7.20 -18.94
C LYS A 982 14.68 -6.82 -17.53
N LEU A 983 13.86 -7.13 -16.53
CA LEU A 983 14.16 -6.92 -15.12
C LEU A 983 14.18 -8.28 -14.44
N PRO A 984 14.99 -8.45 -13.37
CA PRO A 984 14.95 -9.66 -12.56
C PRO A 984 13.53 -9.94 -12.09
N LEU A 985 13.10 -11.18 -12.26
CA LEU A 985 11.84 -11.69 -11.74
C LEU A 985 12.18 -12.55 -10.52
N TYR A 986 11.98 -12.01 -9.33
CA TYR A 986 12.29 -12.64 -8.05
C TYR A 986 11.18 -13.56 -7.56
#